data_AF-A0A934RV59-F1
#
_entry.id   AF-A0A934RV59-F1
#
_cell.length_a   1.000
_cell.length_b   1.000
_cell.length_c   1.000
_cell.angle_alpha   90.00
_cell.angle_beta   90.00
_cell.angle_gamma   90.00
#
_symmetry.space_group_name_H-M   'P 1'
#
loop_
_entity.id
_entity.type
_entity.pdbx_description
1 polymer ?
#
loop_
_entity_poly.entity_id
_entity_poly.type
_entity_poly.pdbx_seq_one_letter_code
_entity_poly.pdbx_strand_id
1 'polypeptide(L)'
;MIREFDDLNRLSTENLRCEYLLNPSAIDERSPRLGWRSVSKRKGARQTAFQIQVSTTRSKLQEGVADLWDTRKTVSDESQQITYSGQPLYSKMQCYWRVKLWDDRDKESEWSEIASWGMGLLEEDDWNADWIGLDLSAENNDPEYELPPSPYLRKGFEVEKKVKAARVYATSLGLHELWLNGQRIGDRVLAPGWTDYKKRLYYNCYDVTDLLLKGGNALGAILSYGWYSGYIGYAVLVQQPKVKDFYGKGAALLCQLEIEYEDGSTESISSDSSWKATSGPVRQSDILMGEVYDARMGLGNWKYAEYDDSNWVQSQLVRCKPGTLQATPHEPMRVTQELPAVNVHQDPDGKWIFDFGQNFAGVVRLSVIGRSGQKITVRHGEMLHEDGSLMTENLRKARATCVYTCSGNPEGEIWNSRFSYQGFRYAEVSGLKEKPDLELLTGLVIGSDLEAVGSFKTSSPLIDQLYQNIVWTQRANYIDVPTDCPQRDERLGWLGDAQIYVNAATYNTNVAGFFKKWMRDVVDAQWENGAYTNFAPRPFNRPRYKYSPAWMEAGIICPYFMYLNYGDTCILETHYDSFKKFMTFHLQSVGESMVYQKGAFRNVTPSGGWGDWLCLGKETPKHQIANLYFGYALKLMASISEILGKESDYAFYSEKFEQFQTAFVSRFVDDGGVIEGDTQTLYAMAIVMEVLPEAMNARLGSNLMRLVDEAEGRMATGFIGTRFLMPALSAIGRSDVAYKLLCNVDFPSWGYSVVNGATSVWERWNSYSHKTGFFSPEMNSYSHYAFGAVCEWMFGNMAGIRPLSPGYRKVLLQPEVTRLQNLDTVNAQHDTLYGRVESSWKLKGDECKWHVVLPANTRALVRLPCEYRKGLLIDGRFLDEKEGEALGSSEGRFCEFELEAGSYLITFSVKALVWKEPSSSSELVDHEADKLSSI
;
A
#
# COMPACT_ATOMS: atom_id res chain seq x y z
N MET A 1 -12.71 26.86 33.03
CA MET A 1 -11.25 26.87 33.27
C MET A 1 -10.73 25.67 34.05
N ILE A 2 -10.87 25.52 35.38
CA ILE A 2 -10.26 24.37 36.10
C ILE A 2 -10.87 23.02 35.65
N ARG A 3 -12.20 22.93 35.48
CA ARG A 3 -12.87 21.71 34.95
C ARG A 3 -12.46 21.38 33.51
N GLU A 4 -12.39 22.38 32.63
CA GLU A 4 -11.92 22.19 31.24
C GLU A 4 -10.44 21.76 31.17
N PHE A 5 -9.60 22.24 32.08
CA PHE A 5 -8.20 21.80 32.19
C PHE A 5 -8.09 20.36 32.73
N ASP A 6 -8.97 19.97 33.65
CA ASP A 6 -9.02 18.61 34.20
C ASP A 6 -9.55 17.61 33.16
N ASP A 7 -10.55 17.98 32.37
CA ASP A 7 -11.13 17.14 31.31
C ASP A 7 -10.14 16.85 30.19
N LEU A 8 -9.28 17.82 29.82
CA LEU A 8 -8.23 17.64 28.81
C LEU A 8 -7.04 16.77 29.29
N ASN A 9 -6.89 16.58 30.61
CA ASN A 9 -5.86 15.74 31.22
C ASN A 9 -6.36 14.32 31.56
N ARG A 10 -7.65 14.03 31.34
CA ARG A 10 -8.19 12.68 31.43
C ARG A 10 -7.81 11.89 30.17
N LEU A 11 -7.88 10.57 30.31
CA LEU A 11 -7.76 9.67 29.17
C LEU A 11 -9.10 9.67 28.44
N SER A 12 -9.07 9.75 27.11
CA SER A 12 -10.23 9.61 26.23
C SER A 12 -9.90 8.68 25.08
N THR A 13 -10.89 8.39 24.24
CA THR A 13 -10.79 7.47 23.10
C THR A 13 -11.06 8.19 21.80
N GLU A 14 -10.29 7.85 20.76
CA GLU A 14 -10.49 8.32 19.40
C GLU A 14 -10.26 7.17 18.40
N ASN A 15 -10.69 7.38 17.15
CA ASN A 15 -10.35 6.50 16.02
C ASN A 15 -10.69 5.01 16.26
N LEU A 16 -11.93 4.75 16.70
CA LEU A 16 -12.44 3.39 16.90
C LEU A 16 -12.51 2.64 15.56
N ARG A 17 -11.92 1.44 15.52
CA ARG A 17 -11.81 0.61 14.32
C ARG A 17 -12.23 -0.82 14.57
N CYS A 18 -12.81 -1.42 13.54
CA CYS A 18 -13.11 -2.84 13.45
C CYS A 18 -12.37 -3.40 12.22
N GLU A 19 -11.47 -4.35 12.41
CA GLU A 19 -10.61 -4.88 11.35
C GLU A 19 -9.86 -3.77 10.56
N TYR A 20 -9.30 -2.80 11.29
CA TYR A 20 -8.64 -1.57 10.78
C TYR A 20 -9.54 -0.55 10.07
N LEU A 21 -10.80 -0.88 9.82
CA LEU A 21 -11.73 -0.02 9.10
C LEU A 21 -12.58 0.84 10.05
N LEU A 22 -12.94 2.03 9.57
CA LEU A 22 -13.89 2.92 10.23
C LEU A 22 -15.32 2.50 9.85
N ASN A 23 -16.10 2.11 10.86
CA ASN A 23 -17.50 1.73 10.74
C ASN A 23 -17.85 0.87 9.50
N PRO A 24 -17.17 -0.29 9.28
CA PRO A 24 -17.35 -1.04 8.05
C PRO A 24 -18.78 -1.58 7.92
N SER A 25 -19.40 -1.40 6.75
CA SER A 25 -20.78 -1.82 6.47
C SER A 25 -20.96 -3.33 6.36
N ALA A 26 -19.89 -4.06 6.02
CA ALA A 26 -19.85 -5.52 6.02
C ALA A 26 -18.42 -6.02 6.28
N ILE A 27 -18.30 -7.00 7.16
CA ILE A 27 -17.14 -7.85 7.35
C ILE A 27 -17.59 -9.30 7.49
N ASP A 28 -16.73 -10.24 7.11
CA ASP A 28 -17.00 -11.68 7.25
C ASP A 28 -16.22 -12.33 8.39
N GLU A 29 -15.40 -11.54 9.10
CA GLU A 29 -14.67 -12.02 10.28
C GLU A 29 -15.65 -12.22 11.44
N ARG A 30 -15.84 -13.47 11.87
CA ARG A 30 -16.82 -13.83 12.91
C ARG A 30 -16.37 -13.45 14.32
N SER A 31 -15.06 -13.30 14.49
CA SER A 31 -14.44 -12.81 15.72
C SER A 31 -13.65 -11.54 15.41
N PRO A 32 -14.33 -10.44 15.02
CA PRO A 32 -13.64 -9.26 14.54
C PRO A 32 -12.80 -8.61 15.63
N ARG A 33 -11.68 -8.02 15.21
CA ARG A 33 -10.75 -7.34 16.10
C ARG A 33 -11.07 -5.85 16.19
N LEU A 34 -11.14 -5.35 17.41
CA LEU A 34 -11.45 -3.96 17.73
C LEU A 34 -10.19 -3.20 18.15
N GLY A 35 -10.08 -1.93 17.77
CA GLY A 35 -8.96 -1.07 18.16
C GLY A 35 -9.40 0.37 18.38
N TRP A 36 -8.65 1.10 19.22
CA TRP A 36 -8.88 2.51 19.51
C TRP A 36 -7.59 3.23 19.86
N ARG A 37 -7.53 4.55 19.66
CA ARG A 37 -6.44 5.40 20.17
C ARG A 37 -6.78 5.88 21.56
N SER A 38 -5.84 5.74 22.49
CA SER A 38 -5.87 6.42 23.78
C SER A 38 -5.35 7.84 23.63
N VAL A 39 -6.07 8.84 24.14
CA VAL A 39 -5.71 10.25 23.98
C VAL A 39 -5.69 10.97 25.33
N SER A 40 -4.68 11.79 25.57
CA SER A 40 -4.60 12.68 26.74
C SER A 40 -3.54 13.76 26.53
N LYS A 41 -3.73 14.94 27.12
CA LYS A 41 -2.65 15.96 27.20
C LYS A 41 -1.70 15.74 28.38
N ARG A 42 -2.00 14.80 29.28
CA ARG A 42 -1.14 14.50 30.43
C ARG A 42 0.10 13.74 29.98
N LYS A 43 1.27 14.26 30.35
CA LYS A 43 2.57 13.57 30.20
C LYS A 43 2.56 12.26 31.01
N GLY A 44 3.03 11.18 30.41
CA GLY A 44 3.02 9.84 30.99
C GLY A 44 1.67 9.13 30.98
N ALA A 45 0.64 9.69 30.32
CA ALA A 45 -0.68 9.07 30.28
C ALA A 45 -0.63 7.67 29.64
N ARG A 46 -1.15 6.68 30.36
CA ARG A 46 -1.26 5.29 29.90
C ARG A 46 -2.61 4.70 30.27
N GLN A 47 -3.06 3.73 29.47
CA GLN A 47 -4.21 2.91 29.78
C GLN A 47 -3.77 1.77 30.71
N THR A 48 -4.59 1.41 31.68
CA THR A 48 -4.36 0.24 32.56
C THR A 48 -5.49 -0.78 32.51
N ALA A 49 -6.68 -0.35 32.11
CA ALA A 49 -7.82 -1.22 31.85
C ALA A 49 -8.74 -0.62 30.79
N PHE A 50 -9.57 -1.47 30.21
CA PHE A 50 -10.66 -1.06 29.32
C PHE A 50 -11.95 -1.83 29.62
N GLN A 51 -13.07 -1.32 29.12
CA GLN A 51 -14.33 -2.04 29.03
C GLN A 51 -14.95 -1.79 27.66
N ILE A 52 -15.26 -2.86 26.95
CA ILE A 52 -15.98 -2.82 25.66
C ILE A 52 -17.41 -3.28 25.92
N GLN A 53 -18.36 -2.54 25.33
CA GLN A 53 -19.75 -2.95 25.24
C GLN A 53 -20.19 -3.01 23.79
N VAL A 54 -20.88 -4.10 23.42
CA VAL A 54 -21.43 -4.35 22.08
C VAL A 54 -22.91 -4.68 22.18
N SER A 55 -23.72 -4.11 21.28
CA SER A 55 -25.14 -4.38 21.20
C SER A 55 -25.66 -4.47 19.76
N THR A 56 -26.81 -5.10 19.60
CA THR A 56 -27.58 -5.17 18.34
C THR A 56 -28.18 -3.83 17.91
N THR A 57 -28.37 -2.86 18.82
CA THR A 57 -28.87 -1.52 18.47
C THR A 57 -28.12 -0.41 19.18
N ARG A 58 -28.07 0.77 18.55
CA ARG A 58 -27.49 1.97 19.15
C ARG A 58 -28.23 2.40 20.43
N SER A 59 -29.56 2.31 20.43
CA SER A 59 -30.40 2.69 21.58
C SER A 59 -30.12 1.85 22.82
N LYS A 60 -29.96 0.53 22.66
CA LYS A 60 -29.62 -0.38 23.77
C LYS A 60 -28.31 0.04 24.45
N LEU A 61 -27.26 0.38 23.69
CA LEU A 61 -26.02 0.89 24.28
C LEU A 61 -26.21 2.23 24.99
N GLN A 62 -27.01 3.13 24.45
CA GLN A 62 -27.33 4.40 25.12
C GLN A 62 -28.01 4.17 26.48
N GLU A 63 -28.84 3.14 26.59
CA GLU A 63 -29.47 2.68 27.83
C GLU A 63 -28.55 1.82 28.73
N GLY A 64 -27.31 1.53 28.31
CA GLY A 64 -26.37 0.71 29.06
C GLY A 64 -26.55 -0.81 28.89
N VAL A 65 -27.34 -1.24 27.92
CA VAL A 65 -27.61 -2.65 27.60
C VAL A 65 -26.64 -3.12 26.52
N ALA A 66 -25.79 -4.08 26.86
CA ALA A 66 -24.82 -4.71 25.96
C ALA A 66 -25.19 -6.18 25.74
N ASP A 67 -26.17 -6.44 24.86
CA ASP A 67 -26.76 -7.76 24.65
C ASP A 67 -25.90 -8.72 23.82
N LEU A 68 -24.82 -8.23 23.18
CA LEU A 68 -23.87 -9.06 22.44
C LEU A 68 -22.60 -9.34 23.24
N TRP A 69 -22.01 -8.31 23.87
CA TRP A 69 -20.76 -8.46 24.61
C TRP A 69 -20.55 -7.34 25.62
N ASP A 70 -20.13 -7.69 26.83
CA ASP A 70 -19.61 -6.74 27.82
C ASP A 70 -18.38 -7.38 28.45
N THR A 71 -17.20 -6.81 28.21
CA THR A 71 -15.95 -7.35 28.79
C THR A 71 -15.86 -7.17 30.29
N ARG A 72 -16.71 -6.30 30.87
CA ARG A 72 -16.47 -5.64 32.16
C ARG A 72 -15.11 -4.92 32.15
N LYS A 73 -14.67 -4.43 33.30
CA LYS A 73 -13.34 -3.85 33.45
C LYS A 73 -12.29 -4.95 33.28
N THR A 74 -11.61 -4.94 32.15
CA THR A 74 -10.51 -5.83 31.80
C THR A 74 -9.19 -5.12 32.08
N VAL A 75 -8.38 -5.64 33.01
CA VAL A 75 -7.05 -5.11 33.33
C VAL A 75 -6.10 -5.48 32.19
N SER A 76 -5.81 -4.53 31.32
CA SER A 76 -4.92 -4.64 30.18
C SER A 76 -4.63 -3.25 29.61
N ASP A 77 -3.40 -3.04 29.16
CA ASP A 77 -2.99 -1.86 28.42
C ASP A 77 -3.02 -2.06 26.89
N GLU A 78 -3.46 -3.22 26.43
CA GLU A 78 -3.74 -3.45 25.00
C GLU A 78 -4.91 -2.57 24.53
N SER A 79 -4.75 -1.97 23.36
CA SER A 79 -5.75 -1.06 22.75
C SER A 79 -5.95 -1.32 21.26
N GLN A 80 -5.20 -2.25 20.69
CA GLN A 80 -5.31 -2.67 19.30
C GLN A 80 -5.66 -4.15 19.24
N GLN A 81 -6.38 -4.52 18.20
CA GLN A 81 -6.66 -5.90 17.83
C GLN A 81 -7.32 -6.76 18.93
N ILE A 82 -8.20 -6.16 19.73
CA ILE A 82 -8.95 -6.88 20.77
C ILE A 82 -10.02 -7.73 20.10
N THR A 83 -9.81 -9.05 20.09
CA THR A 83 -10.72 -10.02 19.45
C THR A 83 -12.06 -10.07 20.17
N TYR A 84 -13.14 -9.82 19.41
CA TYR A 84 -14.51 -10.01 19.88
C TYR A 84 -14.71 -11.43 20.41
N SER A 85 -15.19 -11.52 21.65
CA SER A 85 -15.41 -12.80 22.37
C SER A 85 -16.80 -12.87 22.98
N GLY A 86 -17.78 -12.22 22.34
CA GLY A 86 -19.17 -12.16 22.78
C GLY A 86 -20.04 -13.28 22.20
N GLN A 87 -21.35 -13.00 22.11
CA GLN A 87 -22.32 -13.90 21.47
C GLN A 87 -21.98 -14.13 20.00
N PRO A 88 -22.30 -15.30 19.42
CA PRO A 88 -22.08 -15.57 18.00
C PRO A 88 -22.69 -14.49 17.09
N LEU A 89 -21.93 -14.07 16.08
CA LEU A 89 -22.37 -13.13 15.05
C LEU A 89 -22.92 -13.89 13.85
N TYR A 90 -24.00 -13.36 13.26
CA TYR A 90 -24.70 -13.97 12.13
C TYR A 90 -24.78 -13.00 10.95
N SER A 91 -25.06 -13.53 9.76
CA SER A 91 -25.14 -12.76 8.53
C SER A 91 -26.11 -11.59 8.64
N LYS A 92 -25.73 -10.46 8.03
CA LYS A 92 -26.50 -9.21 7.98
C LYS A 92 -26.68 -8.50 9.34
N MET A 93 -26.19 -9.07 10.44
CA MET A 93 -26.30 -8.47 11.77
C MET A 93 -25.59 -7.12 11.82
N GLN A 94 -26.25 -6.11 12.38
CA GLN A 94 -25.59 -4.86 12.74
C GLN A 94 -25.12 -4.91 14.19
N CYS A 95 -23.89 -4.48 14.41
CA CYS A 95 -23.28 -4.37 15.72
C CYS A 95 -22.92 -2.92 16.00
N TYR A 96 -23.25 -2.45 17.19
CA TYR A 96 -22.84 -1.15 17.71
C TYR A 96 -21.94 -1.40 18.91
N TRP A 97 -20.90 -0.60 19.09
CA TRP A 97 -19.98 -0.75 20.20
C TRP A 97 -19.43 0.57 20.71
N ARG A 98 -18.99 0.53 21.96
CA ARG A 98 -18.27 1.63 22.61
C ARG A 98 -17.23 1.07 23.57
N VAL A 99 -16.23 1.89 23.87
CA VAL A 99 -15.15 1.54 24.79
C VAL A 99 -14.95 2.64 25.83
N LYS A 100 -14.55 2.22 27.03
CA LYS A 100 -14.21 3.07 28.17
C LYS A 100 -12.89 2.61 28.76
N LEU A 101 -12.09 3.54 29.26
CA LEU A 101 -10.72 3.31 29.69
C LEU A 101 -10.53 3.67 31.18
N TRP A 102 -9.48 3.09 31.77
CA TRP A 102 -8.93 3.54 33.05
C TRP A 102 -7.48 3.95 32.87
N ASP A 103 -7.09 5.05 33.50
CA ASP A 103 -5.71 5.51 33.49
C ASP A 103 -4.87 4.89 34.63
N ASP A 104 -3.59 5.25 34.70
CA ASP A 104 -2.64 4.85 35.73
C ASP A 104 -2.90 5.39 37.14
N ARG A 105 -3.92 6.23 37.31
CA ARG A 105 -4.41 6.72 38.60
C ARG A 105 -5.75 6.08 38.96
N ASP A 106 -6.11 4.99 38.26
CA ASP A 106 -7.38 4.29 38.34
C ASP A 106 -8.59 5.21 38.11
N LYS A 107 -8.42 6.27 37.29
CA LYS A 107 -9.50 7.16 36.89
C LYS A 107 -10.13 6.68 35.59
N GLU A 108 -11.45 6.55 35.63
CA GLU A 108 -12.29 6.15 34.51
C GLU A 108 -12.47 7.30 33.51
N SER A 109 -12.45 6.97 32.21
CA SER A 109 -12.82 7.88 31.13
C SER A 109 -14.34 7.94 30.93
N GLU A 110 -14.81 8.94 30.19
CA GLU A 110 -16.12 8.83 29.56
C GLU A 110 -16.15 7.66 28.56
N TRP A 111 -17.34 7.19 28.22
CA TRP A 111 -17.50 6.28 27.09
C TRP A 111 -17.10 6.97 25.78
N SER A 112 -16.53 6.20 24.86
CA SER A 112 -16.35 6.64 23.48
C SER A 112 -17.67 7.00 22.81
N GLU A 113 -17.59 7.72 21.69
CA GLU A 113 -18.66 7.70 20.71
C GLU A 113 -19.01 6.26 20.30
N ILE A 114 -20.29 6.01 20.00
CA ILE A 114 -20.74 4.69 19.55
C ILE A 114 -20.31 4.50 18.11
N ALA A 115 -19.39 3.56 17.90
CA ALA A 115 -18.98 3.05 16.60
C ALA A 115 -19.81 1.82 16.24
N SER A 116 -19.63 1.29 15.03
CA SER A 116 -20.41 0.16 14.55
C SER A 116 -19.67 -0.72 13.54
N TRP A 117 -20.16 -1.91 13.28
CA TRP A 117 -19.84 -2.68 12.08
C TRP A 117 -21.05 -3.50 11.66
N GLY A 118 -21.15 -3.81 10.38
CA GLY A 118 -22.10 -4.78 9.85
C GLY A 118 -21.44 -6.12 9.57
N MET A 119 -22.14 -7.21 9.81
CA MET A 119 -21.77 -8.53 9.31
C MET A 119 -22.24 -8.69 7.87
N GLY A 120 -21.41 -9.31 7.03
CA GLY A 120 -21.74 -9.63 5.65
C GLY A 120 -22.68 -10.82 5.50
N LEU A 121 -22.62 -11.47 4.33
CA LEU A 121 -23.23 -12.75 4.02
C LEU A 121 -22.18 -13.84 4.26
N LEU A 122 -22.28 -14.51 5.42
CA LEU A 122 -21.22 -15.35 5.97
C LEU A 122 -21.20 -16.78 5.42
N GLU A 123 -22.33 -17.23 4.88
CA GLU A 123 -22.50 -18.51 4.21
C GLU A 123 -22.88 -18.31 2.74
N GLU A 124 -22.55 -19.27 1.88
CA GLU A 124 -22.92 -19.22 0.45
C GLU A 124 -24.45 -19.16 0.27
N ASP A 125 -25.20 -19.90 1.10
CA ASP A 125 -26.68 -19.95 1.09
C ASP A 125 -27.35 -18.66 1.61
N ASP A 126 -26.59 -17.70 2.16
CA ASP A 126 -27.14 -16.37 2.50
C ASP A 126 -27.41 -15.52 1.24
N TRP A 127 -26.79 -15.89 0.11
CA TRP A 127 -27.11 -15.33 -1.20
C TRP A 127 -28.36 -15.99 -1.77
N ASN A 128 -29.41 -15.18 -1.91
CA ASN A 128 -30.65 -15.50 -2.59
C ASN A 128 -30.71 -14.78 -3.93
N ALA A 129 -29.62 -14.82 -4.70
CA ALA A 129 -29.47 -14.09 -5.94
C ALA A 129 -28.79 -14.94 -7.01
N ASP A 130 -29.18 -14.76 -8.26
CA ASP A 130 -28.57 -15.39 -9.42
C ASP A 130 -27.57 -14.45 -10.09
N TRP A 131 -26.54 -15.04 -10.68
CA TRP A 131 -25.66 -14.33 -11.60
C TRP A 131 -26.40 -13.98 -12.89
N ILE A 132 -26.49 -12.68 -13.21
CA ILE A 132 -27.19 -12.20 -14.40
C ILE A 132 -26.29 -11.31 -15.27
N GLY A 133 -26.51 -11.33 -16.58
CA GLY A 133 -25.74 -10.53 -17.54
C GLY A 133 -26.44 -10.39 -18.89
N LEU A 134 -25.68 -9.90 -19.86
CA LEU A 134 -26.11 -9.84 -21.26
C LEU A 134 -24.91 -10.13 -22.17
N ASP A 135 -25.00 -11.17 -22.99
CA ASP A 135 -23.98 -11.42 -24.01
C ASP A 135 -24.13 -10.45 -25.18
N LEU A 136 -23.19 -9.51 -25.27
CA LEU A 136 -23.10 -8.50 -26.32
C LEU A 136 -21.96 -8.80 -27.31
N SER A 137 -21.38 -10.00 -27.28
CA SER A 137 -20.23 -10.35 -28.13
C SER A 137 -20.51 -10.22 -29.63
N ALA A 138 -21.76 -10.41 -30.06
CA ALA A 138 -22.17 -10.21 -31.45
C ALA A 138 -22.18 -8.74 -31.91
N GLU A 139 -22.23 -7.77 -30.99
CA GLU A 139 -22.11 -6.33 -31.29
C GLU A 139 -20.66 -5.89 -31.45
N ASN A 140 -19.69 -6.79 -31.29
CA ASN A 140 -18.28 -6.48 -31.47
C ASN A 140 -17.91 -6.45 -32.96
N ASN A 141 -17.62 -5.27 -33.48
CA ASN A 141 -17.24 -5.07 -34.88
C ASN A 141 -15.73 -5.13 -35.06
N ASP A 142 -15.07 -6.22 -34.64
CA ASP A 142 -13.61 -6.33 -34.43
C ASP A 142 -12.74 -5.94 -35.66
N PRO A 143 -11.93 -4.85 -35.56
CA PRO A 143 -10.80 -4.64 -36.45
C PRO A 143 -9.44 -4.73 -35.71
N GLU A 144 -9.35 -4.39 -34.42
CA GLU A 144 -8.19 -4.63 -33.53
C GLU A 144 -8.46 -4.12 -32.08
N TYR A 145 -8.37 -5.00 -31.08
CA TYR A 145 -8.40 -4.67 -29.64
C TYR A 145 -9.64 -3.93 -29.11
N GLU A 146 -10.82 -4.29 -29.63
CA GLU A 146 -12.09 -3.72 -29.18
C GLU A 146 -12.89 -4.75 -28.35
N LEU A 147 -13.37 -4.30 -27.18
CA LEU A 147 -14.32 -5.06 -26.35
C LEU A 147 -15.76 -4.69 -26.74
N PRO A 148 -16.74 -5.57 -26.52
CA PRO A 148 -18.13 -5.22 -26.76
C PRO A 148 -18.63 -4.09 -25.83
N PRO A 149 -19.81 -3.53 -26.11
CA PRO A 149 -20.45 -2.54 -25.25
C PRO A 149 -20.72 -3.04 -23.83
N SER A 150 -20.81 -2.12 -22.88
CA SER A 150 -21.21 -2.43 -21.51
C SER A 150 -22.68 -2.87 -21.43
N PRO A 151 -22.98 -3.97 -20.73
CA PRO A 151 -24.35 -4.31 -20.33
C PRO A 151 -24.95 -3.30 -19.34
N TYR A 152 -26.19 -2.92 -19.57
CA TYR A 152 -27.03 -2.17 -18.64
C TYR A 152 -28.14 -3.09 -18.17
N LEU A 153 -28.38 -3.14 -16.86
CA LEU A 153 -29.41 -3.98 -16.24
C LEU A 153 -30.31 -3.15 -15.34
N ARG A 154 -31.61 -3.47 -15.27
CA ARG A 154 -32.55 -2.83 -14.34
C ARG A 154 -33.63 -3.78 -13.85
N LYS A 155 -34.18 -3.48 -12.67
CA LYS A 155 -35.41 -4.08 -12.12
C LYS A 155 -36.23 -3.02 -11.40
N GLY A 156 -37.50 -2.89 -11.79
CA GLY A 156 -38.50 -2.13 -11.03
C GLY A 156 -39.12 -3.00 -9.93
N PHE A 157 -39.47 -2.39 -8.80
CA PHE A 157 -40.14 -3.05 -7.67
C PHE A 157 -40.93 -2.03 -6.84
N GLU A 158 -41.79 -2.49 -5.93
CA GLU A 158 -42.60 -1.60 -5.07
C GLU A 158 -42.24 -1.79 -3.60
N VAL A 159 -42.28 -0.69 -2.83
CA VAL A 159 -42.05 -0.66 -1.38
C VAL A 159 -43.18 0.12 -0.72
N GLU A 160 -44.11 -0.59 -0.07
CA GLU A 160 -45.29 0.05 0.54
C GLU A 160 -45.14 0.35 2.03
N LYS A 161 -44.37 -0.49 2.72
CA LYS A 161 -44.14 -0.39 4.16
C LYS A 161 -43.05 0.62 4.48
N LYS A 162 -43.08 1.13 5.71
CA LYS A 162 -42.06 2.06 6.19
C LYS A 162 -40.74 1.33 6.45
N VAL A 163 -39.72 1.69 5.69
CA VAL A 163 -38.37 1.12 5.77
C VAL A 163 -37.71 1.55 7.09
N LYS A 164 -37.10 0.58 7.77
CA LYS A 164 -36.25 0.78 8.95
C LYS A 164 -34.76 0.80 8.58
N ALA A 165 -34.35 -0.12 7.69
CA ALA A 165 -32.99 -0.22 7.18
C ALA A 165 -33.00 -0.90 5.82
N ALA A 166 -32.08 -0.55 4.93
CA ALA A 166 -31.88 -1.26 3.67
C ALA A 166 -30.42 -1.32 3.26
N ARG A 167 -29.99 -2.48 2.74
CA ARG A 167 -28.60 -2.71 2.31
C ARG A 167 -28.52 -3.43 0.99
N VAL A 168 -27.60 -3.01 0.14
CA VAL A 168 -27.26 -3.72 -1.10
C VAL A 168 -25.95 -4.46 -0.90
N TYR A 169 -25.97 -5.79 -1.10
CA TYR A 169 -24.78 -6.63 -1.24
C TYR A 169 -24.56 -6.88 -2.74
N ALA A 170 -23.38 -6.54 -3.26
CA ALA A 170 -23.13 -6.68 -4.68
C ALA A 170 -21.68 -7.02 -5.02
N THR A 171 -21.54 -7.81 -6.08
CA THR A 171 -20.27 -8.09 -6.76
C THR A 171 -20.52 -8.31 -8.25
N SER A 172 -19.43 -8.43 -9.03
CA SER A 172 -19.50 -8.70 -10.45
C SER A 172 -18.36 -9.58 -10.94
N LEU A 173 -18.64 -10.40 -11.94
CA LEU A 173 -17.63 -10.92 -12.84
C LEU A 173 -17.29 -9.78 -13.81
N GLY A 174 -16.18 -9.10 -13.56
CA GLY A 174 -15.86 -7.81 -14.20
C GLY A 174 -16.04 -6.68 -13.20
N LEU A 175 -16.51 -5.53 -13.64
CA LEU A 175 -16.78 -4.36 -12.79
C LEU A 175 -18.24 -3.94 -12.85
N HIS A 176 -18.70 -3.22 -11.83
CA HIS A 176 -20.06 -2.69 -11.79
C HIS A 176 -20.13 -1.26 -11.23
N GLU A 177 -21.19 -0.55 -11.63
CA GLU A 177 -21.67 0.66 -10.99
C GLU A 177 -23.19 0.53 -10.77
N LEU A 178 -23.67 0.77 -9.55
CA LEU A 178 -25.08 0.58 -9.18
C LEU A 178 -25.81 1.91 -9.02
N TRP A 179 -27.11 1.88 -9.27
CA TRP A 179 -28.02 3.02 -9.16
C TRP A 179 -29.32 2.59 -8.48
N LEU A 180 -29.87 3.45 -7.63
CA LEU A 180 -31.19 3.29 -7.03
C LEU A 180 -31.94 4.62 -7.14
N ASN A 181 -33.10 4.60 -7.80
CA ASN A 181 -33.98 5.78 -7.94
C ASN A 181 -33.27 7.02 -8.49
N GLY A 182 -32.46 6.83 -9.54
CA GLY A 182 -31.69 7.90 -10.18
C GLY A 182 -30.42 8.34 -9.44
N GLN A 183 -30.14 7.83 -8.25
CA GLN A 183 -28.91 8.11 -7.50
C GLN A 183 -27.91 6.97 -7.62
N ARG A 184 -26.62 7.28 -7.79
CA ARG A 184 -25.55 6.27 -7.78
C ARG A 184 -25.41 5.75 -6.35
N ILE A 185 -25.37 4.43 -6.18
CA ILE A 185 -25.16 3.81 -4.87
C ILE A 185 -23.67 3.91 -4.52
N GLY A 186 -23.37 4.63 -3.45
CA GLY A 186 -22.00 4.85 -2.97
C GLY A 186 -21.12 5.63 -3.94
N ASP A 187 -19.83 5.68 -3.63
CA ASP A 187 -18.80 6.45 -4.34
C ASP A 187 -17.64 5.57 -4.85
N ARG A 188 -17.75 4.25 -4.68
CA ARG A 188 -16.72 3.29 -5.09
C ARG A 188 -16.59 3.26 -6.61
N VAL A 189 -15.35 3.34 -7.10
CA VAL A 189 -15.01 3.16 -8.53
C VAL A 189 -14.33 1.82 -8.72
N LEU A 190 -14.42 1.25 -9.93
CA LEU A 190 -13.81 -0.03 -10.29
C LEU A 190 -14.17 -1.18 -9.31
N ALA A 191 -15.37 -1.15 -8.73
CA ALA A 191 -15.86 -2.22 -7.88
C ALA A 191 -16.12 -3.50 -8.69
N PRO A 192 -15.81 -4.70 -8.17
CA PRO A 192 -15.36 -5.03 -6.82
C PRO A 192 -13.82 -5.09 -6.66
N GLY A 193 -13.04 -4.61 -7.65
CA GLY A 193 -11.58 -4.74 -7.67
C GLY A 193 -11.07 -5.97 -8.41
N TRP A 194 -9.83 -6.34 -8.16
CA TRP A 194 -9.12 -7.41 -8.86
C TRP A 194 -8.60 -8.48 -7.90
N THR A 195 -9.07 -9.72 -8.11
CA THR A 195 -8.58 -10.94 -7.46
C THR A 195 -8.38 -12.05 -8.49
N ASP A 196 -7.89 -13.21 -8.06
CA ASP A 196 -8.16 -14.43 -8.83
C ASP A 196 -9.62 -14.85 -8.67
N TYR A 197 -10.48 -14.39 -9.58
CA TYR A 197 -11.93 -14.64 -9.60
C TYR A 197 -12.31 -16.14 -9.53
N LYS A 198 -11.39 -17.06 -9.84
CA LYS A 198 -11.63 -18.52 -9.74
C LYS A 198 -11.39 -19.08 -8.34
N LYS A 199 -10.67 -18.35 -7.49
CA LYS A 199 -10.35 -18.73 -6.11
C LYS A 199 -11.11 -17.89 -5.10
N ARG A 200 -11.25 -16.60 -5.36
CA ARG A 200 -11.91 -15.63 -4.49
C ARG A 200 -12.52 -14.48 -5.27
N LEU A 201 -13.69 -14.02 -4.85
CA LEU A 201 -14.31 -12.82 -5.37
C LEU A 201 -14.88 -11.99 -4.23
N TYR A 202 -14.44 -10.74 -4.13
CA TYR A 202 -14.94 -9.84 -3.11
C TYR A 202 -16.29 -9.24 -3.51
N TYR A 203 -17.15 -8.99 -2.52
CA TYR A 203 -18.36 -8.20 -2.65
C TYR A 203 -18.31 -6.98 -1.73
N ASN A 204 -19.18 -6.01 -2.02
CA ASN A 204 -19.33 -4.79 -1.26
C ASN A 204 -20.75 -4.72 -0.68
N CYS A 205 -20.88 -4.06 0.47
CA CYS A 205 -22.15 -3.74 1.09
C CYS A 205 -22.33 -2.22 1.16
N TYR A 206 -23.52 -1.75 0.83
CA TYR A 206 -23.89 -0.34 0.81
C TYR A 206 -25.15 -0.13 1.63
N ASP A 207 -25.14 0.86 2.52
CA ASP A 207 -26.37 1.36 3.13
C ASP A 207 -27.14 2.18 2.09
N VAL A 208 -28.39 1.80 1.85
CA VAL A 208 -29.28 2.48 0.89
C VAL A 208 -30.62 2.84 1.53
N THR A 209 -30.68 2.85 2.86
CA THR A 209 -31.91 3.10 3.63
C THR A 209 -32.62 4.37 3.16
N ASP A 210 -31.88 5.47 3.01
CA ASP A 210 -32.42 6.78 2.65
C ASP A 210 -32.68 6.96 1.15
N LEU A 211 -32.32 5.96 0.32
CA LEU A 211 -32.51 6.00 -1.14
C LEU A 211 -33.83 5.35 -1.59
N LEU A 212 -34.45 4.55 -0.73
CA LEU A 212 -35.73 3.91 -1.04
C LEU A 212 -36.89 4.90 -0.92
N LEU A 213 -37.82 4.77 -1.86
CA LEU A 213 -39.05 5.56 -1.91
C LEU A 213 -40.24 4.70 -1.53
N LYS A 214 -41.30 5.31 -0.99
CA LYS A 214 -42.59 4.64 -0.91
C LYS A 214 -43.19 4.53 -2.32
N GLY A 215 -43.70 3.35 -2.68
CA GLY A 215 -44.24 3.05 -4.00
C GLY A 215 -43.15 2.50 -4.93
N GLY A 216 -43.16 2.95 -6.19
CA GLY A 216 -42.24 2.47 -7.23
C GLY A 216 -40.77 2.82 -6.96
N ASN A 217 -39.90 1.82 -7.11
CA ASN A 217 -38.45 1.93 -7.02
C ASN A 217 -37.81 1.25 -8.24
N ALA A 218 -36.59 1.66 -8.60
CA ALA A 218 -35.79 0.99 -9.62
C ALA A 218 -34.33 0.83 -9.17
N LEU A 219 -33.86 -0.41 -9.21
CA LEU A 219 -32.44 -0.76 -9.05
C LEU A 219 -31.84 -0.97 -10.44
N GLY A 220 -30.68 -0.36 -10.68
CA GLY A 220 -29.98 -0.37 -11.96
C GLY A 220 -28.50 -0.69 -11.79
N ALA A 221 -27.91 -1.31 -12.81
CA ALA A 221 -26.48 -1.61 -12.85
C ALA A 221 -25.91 -1.37 -14.24
N ILE A 222 -24.68 -0.88 -14.28
CA ILE A 222 -23.85 -0.84 -15.49
C ILE A 222 -22.68 -1.79 -15.25
N LEU A 223 -22.40 -2.69 -16.19
CA LEU A 223 -21.32 -3.65 -16.09
C LEU A 223 -20.16 -3.32 -17.04
N SER A 224 -18.98 -3.77 -16.69
CA SER A 224 -17.80 -3.78 -17.55
C SER A 224 -17.06 -5.11 -17.44
N TYR A 225 -16.35 -5.47 -18.51
CA TYR A 225 -15.54 -6.68 -18.59
C TYR A 225 -14.36 -6.67 -17.60
N GLY A 226 -13.83 -5.48 -17.25
CA GLY A 226 -12.81 -5.30 -16.21
C GLY A 226 -11.60 -6.21 -16.33
N TRP A 227 -10.99 -6.57 -15.19
CA TRP A 227 -9.94 -7.58 -15.13
C TRP A 227 -10.45 -9.01 -15.36
N TYR A 228 -11.77 -9.25 -15.30
CA TYR A 228 -12.32 -10.60 -15.48
C TYR A 228 -12.21 -11.06 -16.95
N SER A 229 -12.63 -10.20 -17.87
CA SER A 229 -12.71 -10.47 -19.30
C SER A 229 -11.94 -9.50 -20.20
N GLY A 230 -11.49 -8.35 -19.69
CA GLY A 230 -10.71 -7.37 -20.44
C GLY A 230 -9.25 -7.77 -20.69
N TYR A 231 -8.50 -6.84 -21.27
CA TYR A 231 -7.06 -7.01 -21.48
C TYR A 231 -6.31 -6.84 -20.15
N ILE A 232 -5.31 -7.69 -19.90
CA ILE A 232 -4.55 -7.66 -18.64
C ILE A 232 -3.06 -7.70 -18.92
N GLY A 233 -2.37 -6.73 -18.34
CA GLY A 233 -0.92 -6.56 -18.40
C GLY A 233 -0.33 -6.69 -19.79
N TYR A 234 0.91 -7.17 -19.85
CA TYR A 234 1.70 -7.18 -21.08
C TYR A 234 1.32 -8.35 -22.02
N ALA A 235 0.16 -8.98 -21.83
CA ALA A 235 -0.23 -10.16 -22.59
C ALA A 235 -0.29 -9.90 -24.09
N VAL A 236 -0.77 -8.72 -24.49
CA VAL A 236 -0.79 -8.26 -25.89
C VAL A 236 0.63 -8.07 -26.43
N LEU A 237 1.48 -7.36 -25.68
CA LEU A 237 2.87 -7.08 -26.05
C LEU A 237 3.66 -8.35 -26.34
N VAL A 238 3.54 -9.35 -25.47
CA VAL A 238 4.30 -10.62 -25.60
C VAL A 238 3.57 -11.68 -26.42
N GLN A 239 2.49 -11.31 -27.11
CA GLN A 239 1.70 -12.18 -27.98
C GLN A 239 1.29 -13.49 -27.29
N GLN A 240 0.74 -13.38 -26.07
CA GLN A 240 0.16 -14.55 -25.42
C GLN A 240 -0.91 -15.19 -26.32
N PRO A 241 -1.07 -16.53 -26.31
CA PRO A 241 -2.16 -17.20 -27.03
C PRO A 241 -3.55 -16.66 -26.65
N LYS A 242 -3.66 -16.15 -25.42
CA LYS A 242 -4.85 -15.52 -24.88
C LYS A 242 -4.44 -14.19 -24.23
N VAL A 243 -5.06 -13.09 -24.66
CA VAL A 243 -4.74 -11.72 -24.23
C VAL A 243 -5.85 -11.04 -23.43
N LYS A 244 -7.02 -11.67 -23.38
CA LYS A 244 -8.24 -11.25 -22.66
C LYS A 244 -9.03 -12.49 -22.21
N ASP A 245 -10.14 -12.33 -21.51
CA ASP A 245 -11.00 -13.43 -21.01
C ASP A 245 -10.32 -14.40 -20.02
N PHE A 246 -9.24 -14.00 -19.33
CA PHE A 246 -8.40 -14.92 -18.53
C PHE A 246 -9.19 -15.69 -17.46
N TYR A 247 -10.17 -15.04 -16.83
CA TYR A 247 -11.01 -15.65 -15.81
C TYR A 247 -12.30 -16.22 -16.36
N GLY A 248 -12.89 -15.55 -17.37
CA GLY A 248 -14.01 -16.06 -18.15
C GLY A 248 -14.44 -15.06 -19.22
N LYS A 249 -15.57 -15.31 -19.87
CA LYS A 249 -16.13 -14.47 -20.93
C LYS A 249 -17.37 -13.73 -20.41
N GLY A 250 -17.56 -12.49 -20.85
CA GLY A 250 -18.73 -11.70 -20.48
C GLY A 250 -18.58 -11.00 -19.13
N ALA A 251 -19.52 -10.11 -18.83
CA ALA A 251 -19.67 -9.52 -17.51
C ALA A 251 -20.97 -10.01 -16.87
N ALA A 252 -20.98 -10.19 -15.54
CA ALA A 252 -22.15 -10.62 -14.81
C ALA A 252 -22.26 -9.91 -13.45
N LEU A 253 -23.49 -9.70 -13.00
CA LEU A 253 -23.84 -9.10 -11.71
C LEU A 253 -24.37 -10.18 -10.77
N LEU A 254 -23.96 -10.12 -9.51
CA LEU A 254 -24.66 -10.74 -8.39
C LEU A 254 -25.04 -9.61 -7.42
N CYS A 255 -26.33 -9.39 -7.19
CA CYS A 255 -26.81 -8.26 -6.42
C CYS A 255 -28.04 -8.66 -5.59
N GLN A 256 -28.05 -8.26 -4.32
CA GLN A 256 -29.14 -8.54 -3.39
C GLN A 256 -29.39 -7.32 -2.52
N LEU A 257 -30.58 -6.73 -2.65
CA LEU A 257 -31.07 -5.66 -1.77
C LEU A 257 -31.90 -6.30 -0.66
N GLU A 258 -31.49 -6.10 0.59
CA GLU A 258 -32.22 -6.51 1.79
C GLU A 258 -32.89 -5.30 2.42
N ILE A 259 -34.19 -5.39 2.70
CA ILE A 259 -35.01 -4.35 3.32
C ILE A 259 -35.56 -4.89 4.64
N GLU A 260 -35.34 -4.16 5.73
CA GLU A 260 -36.00 -4.36 7.01
C GLU A 260 -37.03 -3.25 7.21
N TYR A 261 -38.26 -3.62 7.61
CA TYR A 261 -39.36 -2.69 7.86
C TYR A 261 -39.54 -2.42 9.35
N GLU A 262 -40.21 -1.31 9.70
CA GLU A 262 -40.48 -0.96 11.10
C GLU A 262 -41.39 -1.97 11.83
N ASP A 263 -42.18 -2.76 11.09
CA ASP A 263 -43.01 -3.84 11.64
C ASP A 263 -42.24 -5.14 11.95
N GLY A 264 -40.94 -5.16 11.64
CA GLY A 264 -40.04 -6.31 11.84
C GLY A 264 -40.04 -7.33 10.69
N SER A 265 -40.84 -7.12 9.64
CA SER A 265 -40.76 -7.96 8.44
C SER A 265 -39.58 -7.56 7.55
N THR A 266 -39.13 -8.49 6.70
CA THR A 266 -38.02 -8.28 5.76
C THR A 266 -38.41 -8.65 4.33
N GLU A 267 -37.79 -8.00 3.37
CA GLU A 267 -37.94 -8.28 1.94
C GLU A 267 -36.57 -8.28 1.25
N SER A 268 -36.43 -9.12 0.22
CA SER A 268 -35.20 -9.22 -0.57
C SER A 268 -35.50 -9.02 -2.05
N ILE A 269 -34.79 -8.09 -2.69
CA ILE A 269 -34.86 -7.83 -4.13
C ILE A 269 -33.52 -8.25 -4.75
N SER A 270 -33.52 -9.42 -5.39
CA SER A 270 -32.31 -10.05 -5.92
C SER A 270 -32.18 -9.95 -7.42
N SER A 271 -30.94 -10.10 -7.90
CA SER A 271 -30.60 -10.38 -9.29
C SER A 271 -31.16 -11.74 -9.69
N ASP A 272 -31.96 -11.76 -10.77
CA ASP A 272 -32.64 -12.94 -11.30
C ASP A 272 -33.09 -12.67 -12.75
N SER A 273 -33.70 -13.68 -13.39
CA SER A 273 -34.20 -13.57 -14.78
C SER A 273 -35.34 -12.56 -15.00
N SER A 274 -35.91 -11.96 -13.94
CA SER A 274 -36.92 -10.90 -14.08
C SER A 274 -36.30 -9.54 -14.42
N TRP A 275 -35.00 -9.36 -14.17
CA TRP A 275 -34.27 -8.16 -14.59
C TRP A 275 -34.30 -8.00 -16.11
N LYS A 276 -34.34 -6.75 -16.55
CA LYS A 276 -34.20 -6.37 -17.96
C LYS A 276 -32.78 -5.92 -18.25
N ALA A 277 -32.33 -6.13 -19.48
CA ALA A 277 -31.00 -5.74 -19.92
C ALA A 277 -30.98 -5.15 -21.34
N THR A 278 -29.99 -4.31 -21.61
CA THR A 278 -29.71 -3.73 -22.93
C THR A 278 -28.22 -3.37 -23.07
N SER A 279 -27.76 -2.99 -24.26
CA SER A 279 -26.54 -2.20 -24.42
C SER A 279 -26.86 -0.71 -24.30
N GLY A 280 -25.86 0.11 -23.95
CA GLY A 280 -26.06 1.53 -23.70
C GLY A 280 -24.94 2.41 -24.25
N PRO A 281 -24.79 3.65 -23.73
CA PRO A 281 -23.87 4.63 -24.28
C PRO A 281 -22.39 4.30 -24.05
N VAL A 282 -22.03 3.48 -23.05
CA VAL A 282 -20.66 2.95 -22.93
C VAL A 282 -20.48 1.86 -23.99
N ARG A 283 -19.83 2.23 -25.10
CA ARG A 283 -19.65 1.36 -26.27
C ARG A 283 -18.43 0.47 -26.15
N GLN A 284 -17.42 0.89 -25.39
CA GLN A 284 -16.24 0.10 -25.03
C GLN A 284 -15.72 0.58 -23.69
N SER A 285 -15.21 -0.33 -22.86
CA SER A 285 -14.49 0.03 -21.64
C SER A 285 -13.44 -1.03 -21.31
N ASP A 286 -12.20 -0.61 -21.15
CA ASP A 286 -11.09 -1.48 -20.74
C ASP A 286 -10.08 -0.70 -19.90
N ILE A 287 -9.48 -1.36 -18.92
CA ILE A 287 -8.51 -0.74 -17.99
C ILE A 287 -7.31 -0.14 -18.75
N LEU A 288 -6.80 -0.85 -19.76
CA LEU A 288 -5.60 -0.46 -20.52
C LEU A 288 -5.93 0.40 -21.74
N MET A 289 -7.04 0.11 -22.41
CA MET A 289 -7.37 0.79 -23.69
C MET A 289 -8.10 2.11 -23.50
N GLY A 290 -8.86 2.29 -22.41
CA GLY A 290 -9.70 3.44 -22.14
C GLY A 290 -11.19 3.15 -22.38
N GLU A 291 -12.00 4.20 -22.59
CA GLU A 291 -13.46 4.10 -22.71
C GLU A 291 -13.99 4.88 -23.92
N VAL A 292 -14.92 4.26 -24.66
CA VAL A 292 -15.65 4.89 -25.75
C VAL A 292 -17.10 5.07 -25.32
N TYR A 293 -17.57 6.31 -25.31
CA TYR A 293 -18.92 6.69 -24.91
C TYR A 293 -19.64 7.44 -26.02
N ASP A 294 -20.87 7.04 -26.34
CA ASP A 294 -21.74 7.74 -27.29
C ASP A 294 -23.00 8.26 -26.59
N ALA A 295 -23.01 9.55 -26.28
CA ALA A 295 -24.11 10.18 -25.54
C ALA A 295 -25.42 10.22 -26.33
N ARG A 296 -25.39 10.05 -27.66
CA ARG A 296 -26.60 9.91 -28.49
C ARG A 296 -27.36 8.63 -28.19
N MET A 297 -26.69 7.64 -27.60
CA MET A 297 -27.27 6.36 -27.17
C MET A 297 -27.68 6.38 -25.70
N GLY A 298 -27.87 7.58 -25.11
CA GLY A 298 -28.35 7.72 -23.74
C GLY A 298 -29.71 7.05 -23.51
N LEU A 299 -29.86 6.36 -22.39
CA LEU A 299 -31.05 5.58 -22.03
C LEU A 299 -32.07 6.41 -21.21
N GLY A 300 -32.09 7.74 -21.38
CA GLY A 300 -32.97 8.66 -20.65
C GLY A 300 -33.03 8.38 -19.13
N ASN A 301 -34.25 8.21 -18.63
CA ASN A 301 -34.56 8.01 -17.20
C ASN A 301 -34.58 6.53 -16.76
N TRP A 302 -33.83 5.63 -17.41
CA TRP A 302 -33.83 4.18 -17.13
C TRP A 302 -33.63 3.77 -15.66
N LYS A 303 -33.06 4.67 -14.85
CA LYS A 303 -32.76 4.50 -13.43
C LYS A 303 -33.94 4.79 -12.50
N TYR A 304 -35.07 5.22 -13.04
CA TYR A 304 -36.29 5.53 -12.29
C TYR A 304 -37.36 4.47 -12.53
N ALA A 305 -38.31 4.35 -11.62
CA ALA A 305 -39.34 3.30 -11.62
C ALA A 305 -40.27 3.42 -12.83
N GLU A 306 -40.60 4.63 -13.24
CA GLU A 306 -41.58 4.96 -14.29
C GLU A 306 -41.05 4.72 -15.72
N TYR A 307 -39.79 4.34 -15.86
CA TYR A 307 -39.20 4.09 -17.17
C TYR A 307 -39.79 2.86 -17.86
N ASP A 308 -40.25 3.05 -19.10
CA ASP A 308 -40.73 1.98 -19.97
C ASP A 308 -39.55 1.18 -20.55
N ASP A 309 -39.31 0.01 -19.97
CA ASP A 309 -38.29 -0.94 -20.40
C ASP A 309 -38.85 -2.08 -21.27
N SER A 310 -40.03 -1.91 -21.86
CA SER A 310 -40.64 -2.92 -22.74
C SER A 310 -39.77 -3.29 -23.95
N ASN A 311 -38.91 -2.36 -24.40
CA ASN A 311 -37.94 -2.57 -25.48
C ASN A 311 -36.62 -3.22 -25.02
N TRP A 312 -36.43 -3.45 -23.72
CA TRP A 312 -35.27 -4.16 -23.19
C TRP A 312 -35.53 -5.67 -23.19
N VAL A 313 -34.47 -6.44 -23.42
CA VAL A 313 -34.56 -7.90 -23.35
C VAL A 313 -34.54 -8.36 -21.90
N GLN A 314 -34.97 -9.60 -21.62
CA GLN A 314 -34.72 -10.19 -20.30
C GLN A 314 -33.22 -10.41 -20.11
N SER A 315 -32.74 -10.21 -18.89
CA SER A 315 -31.38 -10.55 -18.51
C SER A 315 -31.16 -12.06 -18.62
N GLN A 316 -29.93 -12.45 -18.92
CA GLN A 316 -29.54 -13.84 -19.06
C GLN A 316 -28.96 -14.36 -17.75
N LEU A 317 -29.36 -15.56 -17.33
CA LEU A 317 -28.68 -16.27 -16.25
C LEU A 317 -27.29 -16.69 -16.72
N VAL A 318 -26.26 -16.25 -15.99
CA VAL A 318 -24.87 -16.58 -16.26
C VAL A 318 -24.47 -17.77 -15.41
N ARG A 319 -24.22 -18.91 -16.05
CA ARG A 319 -23.71 -20.09 -15.34
C ARG A 319 -22.22 -19.93 -15.09
N CYS A 320 -21.87 -19.60 -13.86
CA CYS A 320 -20.50 -19.53 -13.39
C CYS A 320 -20.37 -20.14 -12.00
N LYS A 321 -19.16 -20.58 -11.66
CA LYS A 321 -18.78 -20.94 -10.30
C LYS A 321 -17.54 -20.11 -9.95
N PRO A 322 -17.72 -18.86 -9.49
CA PRO A 322 -16.59 -18.06 -9.02
C PRO A 322 -15.96 -18.72 -7.80
N GLY A 323 -14.83 -18.16 -7.39
CA GLY A 323 -14.23 -18.49 -6.11
C GLY A 323 -15.10 -18.12 -4.91
N THR A 324 -14.54 -18.30 -3.71
CA THR A 324 -15.25 -17.98 -2.46
C THR A 324 -15.68 -16.51 -2.44
N LEU A 325 -16.96 -16.24 -2.20
CA LEU A 325 -17.49 -14.89 -2.02
C LEU A 325 -17.14 -14.38 -0.63
N GLN A 326 -16.60 -13.16 -0.54
CA GLN A 326 -16.23 -12.55 0.75
C GLN A 326 -16.42 -11.04 0.75
N ALA A 327 -16.73 -10.45 1.90
CA ALA A 327 -16.72 -9.01 2.08
C ALA A 327 -15.30 -8.46 1.86
N THR A 328 -15.20 -7.32 1.19
CA THR A 328 -13.91 -6.64 0.94
C THR A 328 -13.25 -6.26 2.28
N PRO A 329 -12.01 -6.71 2.56
CA PRO A 329 -11.39 -6.52 3.88
C PRO A 329 -10.53 -5.25 3.98
N HIS A 330 -10.70 -4.29 3.06
CA HIS A 330 -9.90 -3.06 2.98
C HIS A 330 -10.72 -1.88 2.44
N GLU A 331 -10.10 -0.70 2.45
CA GLU A 331 -10.65 0.57 1.99
C GLU A 331 -10.99 0.52 0.49
N PRO A 332 -12.14 1.10 0.07
CA PRO A 332 -12.56 1.10 -1.32
C PRO A 332 -11.62 1.90 -2.22
N MET A 333 -11.64 1.60 -3.51
CA MET A 333 -11.16 2.55 -4.53
C MET A 333 -12.17 3.69 -4.73
N ARG A 334 -11.68 4.93 -4.74
CA ARG A 334 -12.47 6.16 -4.91
C ARG A 334 -11.76 7.17 -5.79
N VAL A 335 -12.50 8.20 -6.20
CA VAL A 335 -11.89 9.47 -6.60
C VAL A 335 -11.44 10.17 -5.31
N THR A 336 -10.13 10.22 -5.06
CA THR A 336 -9.55 10.75 -3.81
C THR A 336 -9.23 12.23 -3.88
N GLN A 337 -9.07 12.78 -5.10
CA GLN A 337 -8.73 14.19 -5.31
C GLN A 337 -9.10 14.63 -6.73
N GLU A 338 -9.50 15.89 -6.87
CA GLU A 338 -9.62 16.56 -8.17
C GLU A 338 -8.39 17.44 -8.44
N LEU A 339 -7.89 17.42 -9.67
CA LEU A 339 -6.74 18.19 -10.15
C LEU A 339 -7.16 19.05 -11.35
N PRO A 340 -7.36 20.36 -11.17
CA PRO A 340 -7.56 21.27 -12.29
C PRO A 340 -6.35 21.28 -13.22
N ALA A 341 -6.57 21.45 -14.53
CA ALA A 341 -5.48 21.71 -15.44
C ALA A 341 -4.83 23.06 -15.11
N VAL A 342 -3.49 23.11 -15.14
CA VAL A 342 -2.71 24.31 -14.84
C VAL A 342 -2.22 25.02 -16.09
N ASN A 343 -2.20 24.33 -17.23
CA ASN A 343 -1.80 24.89 -18.51
C ASN A 343 -2.49 24.18 -19.68
N VAL A 344 -2.69 24.90 -20.79
CA VAL A 344 -3.12 24.36 -22.07
C VAL A 344 -2.37 25.01 -23.23
N HIS A 345 -1.74 24.19 -24.07
CA HIS A 345 -1.05 24.62 -25.30
C HIS A 345 -1.44 23.76 -26.49
N GLN A 346 -1.05 24.19 -27.68
CA GLN A 346 -1.30 23.44 -28.92
C GLN A 346 -0.02 22.71 -29.34
N ASP A 347 -0.14 21.43 -29.71
CA ASP A 347 0.96 20.64 -30.29
C ASP A 347 1.19 21.01 -31.78
N PRO A 348 2.28 20.52 -32.41
CA PRO A 348 2.56 20.78 -33.83
C PRO A 348 1.50 20.28 -34.81
N ASP A 349 0.68 19.29 -34.42
CA ASP A 349 -0.43 18.74 -35.22
C ASP A 349 -1.74 19.53 -35.03
N GLY A 350 -1.74 20.56 -34.18
CA GLY A 350 -2.92 21.37 -33.90
C GLY A 350 -3.84 20.82 -32.81
N LYS A 351 -3.45 19.78 -32.07
CA LYS A 351 -4.18 19.20 -30.93
C LYS A 351 -3.88 19.97 -29.65
N TRP A 352 -4.76 19.88 -28.65
CA TRP A 352 -4.61 20.62 -27.39
C TRP A 352 -4.02 19.73 -26.30
N ILE A 353 -2.94 20.17 -25.66
CA ILE A 353 -2.29 19.47 -24.56
C ILE A 353 -2.62 20.18 -23.25
N PHE A 354 -3.25 19.46 -22.34
CA PHE A 354 -3.50 19.89 -20.97
C PHE A 354 -2.41 19.35 -20.05
N ASP A 355 -1.84 20.19 -19.20
CA ASP A 355 -0.92 19.80 -18.12
C ASP A 355 -1.65 19.94 -16.77
N PHE A 356 -1.64 18.87 -15.98
CA PHE A 356 -2.19 18.86 -14.61
C PHE A 356 -1.15 19.20 -13.54
N GLY A 357 0.11 19.40 -13.93
CA GLY A 357 1.23 19.73 -13.04
C GLY A 357 1.74 18.55 -12.20
N GLN A 358 1.08 17.39 -12.27
CA GLN A 358 1.35 16.20 -11.47
C GLN A 358 1.08 14.95 -12.31
N ASN A 359 1.94 13.93 -12.22
CA ASN A 359 1.70 12.60 -12.76
C ASN A 359 0.90 11.75 -11.75
N PHE A 360 -0.30 11.30 -12.11
CA PHE A 360 -1.22 10.57 -11.23
C PHE A 360 -1.94 9.43 -11.97
N ALA A 361 -2.55 8.50 -11.23
CA ALA A 361 -3.47 7.51 -11.79
C ALA A 361 -4.91 8.00 -11.66
N GLY A 362 -5.69 7.93 -12.73
CA GLY A 362 -7.05 8.48 -12.71
C GLY A 362 -7.73 8.52 -14.07
N VAL A 363 -8.71 9.39 -14.19
CA VAL A 363 -9.41 9.73 -15.44
C VAL A 363 -9.56 11.23 -15.55
N VAL A 364 -9.99 11.75 -16.69
CA VAL A 364 -10.43 13.15 -16.79
C VAL A 364 -11.95 13.25 -16.74
N ARG A 365 -12.45 14.31 -16.11
CA ARG A 365 -13.81 14.83 -16.29
C ARG A 365 -13.77 15.88 -17.40
N LEU A 366 -14.48 15.58 -18.47
CA LEU A 366 -14.74 16.44 -19.62
C LEU A 366 -16.02 17.26 -19.37
N SER A 367 -15.94 18.57 -19.55
CA SER A 367 -17.10 19.48 -19.52
C SER A 367 -17.18 20.23 -20.85
N VAL A 368 -18.10 19.84 -21.75
CA VAL A 368 -18.08 20.29 -23.14
C VAL A 368 -19.46 20.71 -23.66
N ILE A 369 -19.50 21.73 -24.52
CA ILE A 369 -20.65 22.05 -25.37
C ILE A 369 -20.28 21.66 -26.80
N GLY A 370 -20.79 20.52 -27.26
CA GLY A 370 -20.47 19.96 -28.58
C GLY A 370 -21.70 19.84 -29.47
N ARG A 371 -21.48 19.67 -30.79
CA ARG A 371 -22.56 19.34 -31.73
C ARG A 371 -22.89 17.86 -31.64
N SER A 372 -24.15 17.48 -31.87
CA SER A 372 -24.52 16.06 -31.90
C SER A 372 -23.64 15.27 -32.88
N GLY A 373 -23.05 14.16 -32.41
CA GLY A 373 -22.13 13.33 -33.19
C GLY A 373 -20.70 13.83 -33.24
N GLN A 374 -20.38 15.00 -32.68
CA GLN A 374 -19.01 15.47 -32.52
C GLN A 374 -18.26 14.56 -31.55
N LYS A 375 -17.14 14.00 -32.00
CA LYS A 375 -16.25 13.19 -31.18
C LYS A 375 -15.17 14.06 -30.55
N ILE A 376 -15.04 13.98 -29.23
CA ILE A 376 -13.91 14.50 -28.47
C ILE A 376 -13.06 13.31 -28.05
N THR A 377 -11.81 13.29 -28.47
CA THR A 377 -10.87 12.21 -28.14
C THR A 377 -9.82 12.74 -27.18
N VAL A 378 -9.63 12.04 -26.06
CA VAL A 378 -8.64 12.34 -25.03
C VAL A 378 -7.63 11.20 -24.94
N ARG A 379 -6.36 11.48 -25.28
CA ARG A 379 -5.23 10.56 -25.07
C ARG A 379 -4.44 10.99 -23.85
N HIS A 380 -3.88 10.04 -23.12
CA HIS A 380 -3.19 10.30 -21.85
C HIS A 380 -1.72 9.92 -21.96
N GLY A 381 -0.82 10.69 -21.32
CA GLY A 381 0.62 10.41 -21.32
C GLY A 381 1.34 11.04 -20.12
N GLU A 382 2.48 10.46 -19.75
CA GLU A 382 3.26 10.90 -18.58
C GLU A 382 4.19 12.08 -18.89
N MET A 383 4.64 12.19 -20.15
CA MET A 383 5.67 13.15 -20.59
C MET A 383 5.32 13.76 -21.95
N LEU A 384 6.02 14.84 -22.31
CA LEU A 384 5.93 15.48 -23.63
C LEU A 384 7.28 15.39 -24.35
N HIS A 385 7.25 15.27 -25.68
CA HIS A 385 8.42 15.50 -26.52
C HIS A 385 8.84 16.99 -26.47
N GLU A 386 10.03 17.30 -26.96
CA GLU A 386 10.57 18.68 -26.97
C GLU A 386 9.71 19.65 -27.79
N ASP A 387 9.01 19.16 -28.81
CA ASP A 387 8.09 19.95 -29.64
C ASP A 387 6.72 20.20 -28.96
N GLY A 388 6.52 19.67 -27.75
CA GLY A 388 5.30 19.81 -26.97
C GLY A 388 4.22 18.76 -27.27
N SER A 389 4.47 17.80 -28.17
CA SER A 389 3.56 16.68 -28.45
C SER A 389 3.58 15.61 -27.35
N LEU A 390 2.49 14.84 -27.23
CA LEU A 390 2.32 13.83 -26.18
C LEU A 390 3.20 12.58 -26.43
N MET A 391 4.07 12.22 -25.47
CA MET A 391 4.84 10.98 -25.54
C MET A 391 3.99 9.80 -25.06
N THR A 392 3.82 8.79 -25.92
CA THR A 392 2.96 7.62 -25.66
C THR A 392 3.62 6.28 -25.98
N GLU A 393 4.85 6.31 -26.47
CA GLU A 393 5.63 5.13 -26.86
C GLU A 393 5.89 4.22 -25.65
N ASN A 394 6.05 4.80 -24.45
CA ASN A 394 6.26 4.04 -23.22
C ASN A 394 5.00 3.32 -22.70
N LEU A 395 3.83 3.64 -23.25
CA LEU A 395 2.57 2.95 -22.96
C LEU A 395 2.48 1.60 -23.68
N ARG A 396 3.34 1.38 -24.68
CA ARG A 396 3.47 0.15 -25.47
C ARG A 396 2.18 -0.22 -26.18
N LYS A 397 1.42 -1.20 -25.69
CA LYS A 397 0.12 -1.61 -26.28
C LYS A 397 -1.09 -1.07 -25.52
N ALA A 398 -0.90 -0.34 -24.41
CA ALA A 398 -2.00 0.38 -23.79
C ALA A 398 -2.36 1.60 -24.64
N ARG A 399 -3.60 1.62 -25.14
CA ARG A 399 -4.11 2.74 -25.96
C ARG A 399 -4.33 4.00 -25.11
N ALA A 400 -4.69 3.85 -23.84
CA ALA A 400 -4.94 4.94 -22.88
C ALA A 400 -5.78 6.10 -23.47
N THR A 401 -6.82 5.77 -24.24
CA THR A 401 -7.59 6.75 -25.02
C THR A 401 -9.06 6.67 -24.68
N CYS A 402 -9.64 7.82 -24.36
CA CYS A 402 -11.07 8.00 -24.12
C CYS A 402 -11.70 8.73 -25.30
N VAL A 403 -12.88 8.31 -25.74
CA VAL A 403 -13.63 8.95 -26.83
C VAL A 403 -15.04 9.24 -26.36
N TYR A 404 -15.43 10.51 -26.39
CA TYR A 404 -16.77 10.97 -26.07
C TYR A 404 -17.47 11.52 -27.31
N THR A 405 -18.62 10.93 -27.68
CA THR A 405 -19.46 11.45 -28.77
C THR A 405 -20.60 12.27 -28.18
N CYS A 406 -20.62 13.57 -28.46
CA CYS A 406 -21.58 14.52 -27.91
C CYS A 406 -23.01 14.20 -28.39
N SER A 407 -23.99 14.35 -27.50
CA SER A 407 -25.41 14.27 -27.82
C SER A 407 -25.91 15.54 -28.51
N GLY A 408 -25.24 16.68 -28.27
CA GLY A 408 -25.63 17.98 -28.79
C GLY A 408 -26.42 18.82 -27.78
N ASN A 409 -26.28 18.57 -26.48
CA ASN A 409 -27.00 19.30 -25.44
C ASN A 409 -26.54 20.78 -25.41
N PRO A 410 -27.41 21.76 -25.69
CA PRO A 410 -27.01 23.18 -25.66
C PRO A 410 -26.63 23.67 -24.25
N GLU A 411 -27.07 22.98 -23.19
CA GLU A 411 -26.69 23.31 -21.79
C GLU A 411 -25.31 22.76 -21.40
N GLY A 412 -24.68 21.96 -22.27
CA GLY A 412 -23.41 21.30 -22.00
C GLY A 412 -23.55 19.87 -21.51
N GLU A 413 -22.43 19.14 -21.56
CA GLU A 413 -22.33 17.72 -21.25
C GLU A 413 -21.12 17.49 -20.32
N ILE A 414 -21.33 16.73 -19.25
CA ILE A 414 -20.27 16.34 -18.30
C ILE A 414 -20.08 14.83 -18.39
N TRP A 415 -18.83 14.40 -18.59
CA TRP A 415 -18.50 13.00 -18.71
C TRP A 415 -17.11 12.66 -18.16
N ASN A 416 -16.98 11.50 -17.55
CA ASN A 416 -15.70 10.85 -17.27
C ASN A 416 -15.85 9.35 -17.52
N SER A 417 -14.74 8.66 -17.81
CA SER A 417 -14.73 7.19 -17.87
C SER A 417 -15.15 6.61 -16.52
N ARG A 418 -15.88 5.49 -16.58
CA ARG A 418 -16.44 4.76 -15.44
C ARG A 418 -15.63 3.53 -15.07
N PHE A 419 -15.07 2.85 -16.08
CA PHE A 419 -14.47 1.52 -15.93
C PHE A 419 -13.04 1.43 -16.47
N SER A 420 -12.35 2.56 -16.59
CA SER A 420 -10.92 2.63 -16.89
C SER A 420 -10.20 3.60 -15.95
N TYR A 421 -8.88 3.52 -15.93
CA TYR A 421 -8.01 4.55 -15.36
C TYR A 421 -6.71 4.57 -16.16
N GLN A 422 -6.00 5.70 -16.17
CA GLN A 422 -4.73 5.89 -16.86
C GLN A 422 -3.72 6.53 -15.90
N GLY A 423 -2.43 6.28 -16.10
CA GLY A 423 -1.35 7.02 -15.44
C GLY A 423 -0.85 8.15 -16.34
N PHE A 424 -1.01 9.40 -15.92
CA PHE A 424 -0.69 10.56 -16.75
C PHE A 424 -0.47 11.84 -15.95
N ARG A 425 0.29 12.75 -16.57
CA ARG A 425 0.34 14.17 -16.23
C ARG A 425 -0.30 15.04 -17.31
N TYR A 426 -0.27 14.57 -18.55
CA TYR A 426 -0.71 15.30 -19.71
C TYR A 426 -1.87 14.59 -20.40
N ALA A 427 -2.81 15.38 -20.92
CA ALA A 427 -3.90 14.88 -21.74
C ALA A 427 -3.94 15.63 -23.08
N GLU A 428 -3.89 14.90 -24.18
CA GLU A 428 -4.07 15.42 -25.55
C GLU A 428 -5.54 15.34 -25.94
N VAL A 429 -6.13 16.47 -26.33
CA VAL A 429 -7.52 16.59 -26.77
C VAL A 429 -7.57 16.92 -28.25
N SER A 430 -8.35 16.13 -28.99
CA SER A 430 -8.69 16.40 -30.39
C SER A 430 -10.21 16.39 -30.59
N GLY A 431 -10.67 16.95 -31.72
CA GLY A 431 -12.10 17.11 -32.02
C GLY A 431 -12.66 18.50 -31.68
N LEU A 432 -11.81 19.46 -31.34
CA LEU A 432 -12.14 20.86 -31.07
C LEU A 432 -11.61 21.76 -32.19
N LYS A 433 -12.33 22.83 -32.51
CA LYS A 433 -11.91 23.82 -33.54
C LYS A 433 -11.22 25.05 -32.94
N GLU A 434 -11.61 25.40 -31.73
CA GLU A 434 -11.15 26.59 -31.02
C GLU A 434 -10.30 26.18 -29.82
N LYS A 435 -9.55 27.15 -29.28
CA LYS A 435 -8.78 26.94 -28.06
C LYS A 435 -9.74 26.67 -26.89
N PRO A 436 -9.60 25.52 -26.19
CA PRO A 436 -10.40 25.26 -25.01
C PRO A 436 -9.87 26.02 -23.79
N ASP A 437 -10.77 26.28 -22.86
CA ASP A 437 -10.43 26.74 -21.50
C ASP A 437 -9.88 25.58 -20.66
N LEU A 438 -9.20 25.91 -19.56
CA LEU A 438 -8.62 24.91 -18.64
C LEU A 438 -9.70 24.01 -18.03
N GLU A 439 -10.88 24.57 -17.79
CA GLU A 439 -12.06 23.93 -17.20
C GLU A 439 -12.67 22.84 -18.08
N LEU A 440 -12.26 22.75 -19.35
CA LEU A 440 -12.67 21.63 -20.23
C LEU A 440 -12.34 20.28 -19.58
N LEU A 441 -11.16 20.18 -18.94
CA LEU A 441 -10.70 18.95 -18.29
C LEU A 441 -10.35 19.18 -16.81
N THR A 442 -10.87 18.30 -15.95
CA THR A 442 -10.37 18.15 -14.57
C THR A 442 -9.86 16.72 -14.39
N GLY A 443 -8.64 16.55 -13.88
CA GLY A 443 -8.12 15.23 -13.50
C GLY A 443 -8.83 14.71 -12.25
N LEU A 444 -9.28 13.46 -12.28
CA LEU A 444 -9.89 12.76 -11.15
C LEU A 444 -8.93 11.66 -10.70
N VAL A 445 -8.24 11.88 -9.57
CA VAL A 445 -7.26 10.93 -9.03
C VAL A 445 -7.98 9.73 -8.46
N ILE A 446 -7.69 8.53 -8.99
CA ILE A 446 -8.25 7.27 -8.54
C ILE A 446 -7.19 6.49 -7.76
N GLY A 447 -7.58 5.91 -6.62
CA GLY A 447 -6.74 5.10 -5.75
C GLY A 447 -7.58 4.36 -4.72
N SER A 448 -7.02 3.31 -4.10
CA SER A 448 -7.52 2.84 -2.80
C SER A 448 -7.48 4.02 -1.82
N ASP A 449 -8.59 4.27 -1.13
CA ASP A 449 -8.78 5.43 -0.26
C ASP A 449 -8.10 5.23 1.11
N LEU A 450 -6.79 5.10 1.06
CA LEU A 450 -5.94 4.81 2.22
C LEU A 450 -5.70 6.08 3.02
N GLU A 451 -5.88 5.99 4.33
CA GLU A 451 -5.64 7.09 5.27
C GLU A 451 -4.17 7.51 5.21
N ALA A 452 -3.90 8.79 4.95
CA ALA A 452 -2.57 9.35 5.06
C ALA A 452 -2.15 9.39 6.54
N VAL A 453 -1.02 8.75 6.86
CA VAL A 453 -0.48 8.68 8.22
C VAL A 453 0.92 9.28 8.34
N GLY A 454 1.51 9.72 7.23
CA GLY A 454 2.84 10.33 7.19
C GLY A 454 2.82 11.78 6.77
N SER A 455 3.69 12.58 7.36
CA SER A 455 4.12 13.84 6.75
C SER A 455 5.61 14.06 6.95
N PHE A 456 6.26 14.67 5.95
CA PHE A 456 7.69 14.92 5.96
C PHE A 456 7.99 16.27 5.31
N LYS A 457 8.80 17.10 5.97
CA LYS A 457 9.19 18.42 5.49
C LYS A 457 10.60 18.78 5.96
N THR A 458 11.41 19.33 5.08
CA THR A 458 12.80 19.71 5.37
C THR A 458 13.08 21.16 4.99
N SER A 459 14.30 21.63 5.23
CA SER A 459 14.80 22.88 4.65
C SER A 459 15.30 22.74 3.21
N SER A 460 15.32 21.52 2.64
CA SER A 460 15.79 21.24 1.28
C SER A 460 14.60 21.02 0.33
N PRO A 461 14.34 21.94 -0.61
CA PRO A 461 13.27 21.76 -1.61
C PRO A 461 13.42 20.48 -2.44
N LEU A 462 14.66 20.03 -2.65
CA LEU A 462 14.97 18.79 -3.36
C LEU A 462 14.36 17.56 -2.65
N ILE A 463 14.59 17.46 -1.33
CA ILE A 463 14.11 16.35 -0.51
C ILE A 463 12.59 16.43 -0.34
N ASP A 464 12.06 17.65 -0.19
CA ASP A 464 10.62 17.87 -0.11
C ASP A 464 9.92 17.41 -1.40
N GLN A 465 10.46 17.76 -2.57
CA GLN A 465 9.93 17.32 -3.86
C GLN A 465 10.07 15.81 -4.03
N LEU A 466 11.19 15.21 -3.63
CA LEU A 466 11.35 13.75 -3.64
C LEU A 466 10.29 13.06 -2.77
N TYR A 467 10.02 13.57 -1.57
CA TYR A 467 8.97 13.01 -0.71
C TYR A 467 7.58 13.11 -1.37
N GLN A 468 7.26 14.24 -1.99
CA GLN A 468 6.01 14.39 -2.75
C GLN A 468 5.94 13.38 -3.92
N ASN A 469 7.04 13.21 -4.66
CA ASN A 469 7.12 12.22 -5.75
C ASN A 469 6.83 10.81 -5.23
N ILE A 470 7.38 10.44 -4.07
CA ILE A 470 7.16 9.14 -3.42
C ILE A 470 5.67 8.95 -3.08
N VAL A 471 5.06 9.92 -2.41
CA VAL A 471 3.64 9.87 -2.01
C VAL A 471 2.73 9.74 -3.23
N TRP A 472 2.96 10.55 -4.28
CA TRP A 472 2.17 10.49 -5.51
C TRP A 472 2.33 9.17 -6.25
N THR A 473 3.54 8.61 -6.31
CA THR A 473 3.76 7.31 -6.95
C THR A 473 3.11 6.17 -6.19
N GLN A 474 3.10 6.19 -4.85
CA GLN A 474 2.36 5.21 -4.06
C GLN A 474 0.85 5.30 -4.33
N ARG A 475 0.27 6.51 -4.27
CA ARG A 475 -1.16 6.73 -4.57
C ARG A 475 -1.54 6.22 -5.96
N ALA A 476 -0.71 6.50 -6.96
CA ALA A 476 -0.97 6.10 -8.33
C ALA A 476 -0.95 4.57 -8.53
N ASN A 477 -0.23 3.83 -7.69
CA ASN A 477 0.00 2.40 -7.84
C ASN A 477 -0.74 1.53 -6.82
N TYR A 478 -1.51 2.11 -5.92
CA TYR A 478 -2.33 1.36 -4.95
C TYR A 478 -3.76 1.32 -5.47
N ILE A 479 -3.97 0.55 -6.54
CA ILE A 479 -5.25 0.36 -7.24
C ILE A 479 -5.73 -1.06 -6.96
N ASP A 480 -6.29 -1.29 -5.76
CA ASP A 480 -6.73 -2.61 -5.23
C ASP A 480 -5.61 -3.65 -5.01
N VAL A 481 -4.49 -3.52 -5.73
CA VAL A 481 -3.25 -4.28 -5.65
C VAL A 481 -2.06 -3.30 -5.79
N PRO A 482 -0.88 -3.59 -5.22
CA PRO A 482 0.29 -2.73 -5.34
C PRO A 482 0.93 -2.93 -6.72
N THR A 483 0.49 -2.15 -7.71
CA THR A 483 0.93 -2.29 -9.11
C THR A 483 2.33 -1.75 -9.31
N ASP A 484 3.11 -2.33 -10.23
CA ASP A 484 4.43 -1.79 -10.59
C ASP A 484 4.34 -0.36 -11.16
N CYS A 485 3.42 -0.14 -12.09
CA CYS A 485 3.18 1.14 -12.74
C CYS A 485 1.69 1.29 -13.14
N PRO A 486 1.15 2.51 -13.29
CA PRO A 486 -0.29 2.73 -13.49
C PRO A 486 -0.74 3.01 -14.95
N GLN A 487 0.19 3.13 -15.89
CA GLN A 487 -0.04 3.71 -17.22
C GLN A 487 0.02 2.70 -18.38
N ARG A 488 1.04 1.85 -18.42
CA ARG A 488 1.27 0.97 -19.59
C ARG A 488 0.45 -0.31 -19.51
N ASP A 489 0.59 -1.16 -20.52
CA ASP A 489 0.06 -2.52 -20.57
C ASP A 489 0.79 -3.46 -19.58
N GLU A 490 0.68 -3.19 -18.28
CA GLU A 490 1.28 -4.00 -17.21
C GLU A 490 0.41 -3.98 -15.97
N ARG A 491 0.62 -3.01 -15.07
CA ARG A 491 -0.23 -2.74 -13.90
C ARG A 491 -0.48 -4.02 -13.07
N LEU A 492 0.57 -4.79 -12.86
CA LEU A 492 0.51 -6.08 -12.16
C LEU A 492 1.01 -5.90 -10.73
N GLY A 493 0.45 -6.65 -9.79
CA GLY A 493 0.93 -6.69 -8.41
C GLY A 493 2.27 -7.40 -8.27
N TRP A 494 3.36 -6.80 -8.76
CA TRP A 494 4.70 -7.38 -8.77
C TRP A 494 5.27 -7.49 -7.34
N LEU A 495 5.63 -8.72 -6.95
CA LEU A 495 6.00 -9.03 -5.58
C LEU A 495 7.33 -8.39 -5.15
N GLY A 496 8.31 -8.34 -6.05
CA GLY A 496 9.63 -7.75 -5.75
C GLY A 496 9.53 -6.25 -5.48
N ASP A 497 8.78 -5.53 -6.30
CA ASP A 497 8.48 -4.12 -6.12
C ASP A 497 7.79 -3.91 -4.77
N ALA A 498 6.73 -4.68 -4.49
CA ALA A 498 5.97 -4.55 -3.25
C ALA A 498 6.83 -4.79 -2.00
N GLN A 499 7.66 -5.84 -1.99
CA GLN A 499 8.50 -6.14 -0.81
C GLN A 499 9.65 -5.15 -0.64
N ILE A 500 10.16 -4.57 -1.72
CA ILE A 500 11.15 -3.49 -1.65
C ILE A 500 10.57 -2.24 -0.99
N TYR A 501 9.30 -1.94 -1.29
CA TYR A 501 8.65 -0.70 -0.86
C TYR A 501 7.78 -0.83 0.41
N VAL A 502 7.51 -2.05 0.89
CA VAL A 502 6.51 -2.31 1.95
C VAL A 502 6.67 -1.45 3.21
N ASN A 503 7.91 -1.23 3.68
CA ASN A 503 8.14 -0.42 4.88
C ASN A 503 8.02 1.09 4.60
N ALA A 504 8.37 1.55 3.40
CA ALA A 504 8.12 2.93 2.99
C ALA A 504 6.61 3.22 2.90
N ALA A 505 5.83 2.23 2.44
CA ALA A 505 4.39 2.37 2.31
C ALA A 505 3.68 2.63 3.65
N THR A 506 4.14 1.97 4.73
CA THR A 506 3.56 2.10 6.08
C THR A 506 3.81 3.47 6.70
N TYR A 507 4.87 4.17 6.32
CA TYR A 507 5.08 5.55 6.78
C TYR A 507 4.09 6.53 6.16
N ASN A 508 3.73 6.32 4.89
CA ASN A 508 2.92 7.28 4.13
C ASN A 508 1.41 7.12 4.37
N THR A 509 0.91 5.88 4.32
CA THR A 509 -0.52 5.58 4.45
C THR A 509 -0.75 4.36 5.33
N ASN A 510 -1.92 4.27 5.96
CA ASN A 510 -2.36 3.03 6.61
C ASN A 510 -2.65 1.98 5.52
N VAL A 511 -1.83 0.93 5.47
CA VAL A 511 -1.89 -0.14 4.46
C VAL A 511 -2.29 -1.50 5.06
N ALA A 512 -2.72 -1.56 6.32
CA ALA A 512 -3.01 -2.82 7.00
C ALA A 512 -4.11 -3.63 6.29
N GLY A 513 -5.26 -3.00 5.99
CA GLY A 513 -6.34 -3.64 5.22
C GLY A 513 -5.90 -4.02 3.81
N PHE A 514 -5.21 -3.12 3.13
CA PHE A 514 -4.72 -3.33 1.76
C PHE A 514 -3.81 -4.56 1.64
N PHE A 515 -2.81 -4.71 2.52
CA PHE A 515 -1.96 -5.90 2.53
C PHE A 515 -2.66 -7.13 3.09
N LYS A 516 -3.63 -7.00 4.02
CA LYS A 516 -4.49 -8.13 4.43
C LYS A 516 -5.20 -8.74 3.22
N LYS A 517 -5.71 -7.91 2.31
CA LYS A 517 -6.31 -8.36 1.04
C LYS A 517 -5.25 -8.94 0.10
N TRP A 518 -4.22 -8.17 -0.25
CA TRP A 518 -3.28 -8.58 -1.28
C TRP A 518 -2.48 -9.83 -0.90
N MET A 519 -2.18 -10.05 0.38
CA MET A 519 -1.52 -11.29 0.82
C MET A 519 -2.38 -12.54 0.60
N ARG A 520 -3.73 -12.42 0.57
CA ARG A 520 -4.61 -13.51 0.11
C ARG A 520 -4.41 -13.77 -1.38
N ASP A 521 -4.29 -12.72 -2.21
CA ASP A 521 -4.00 -12.88 -3.64
C ASP A 521 -2.64 -13.57 -3.87
N VAL A 522 -1.62 -13.24 -3.07
CA VAL A 522 -0.28 -13.85 -3.12
C VAL A 522 -0.35 -15.36 -2.80
N VAL A 523 -1.07 -15.74 -1.75
CA VAL A 523 -1.26 -17.16 -1.39
C VAL A 523 -2.12 -17.88 -2.44
N ASP A 524 -3.17 -17.24 -2.94
CA ASP A 524 -4.01 -17.76 -4.02
C ASP A 524 -3.17 -17.96 -5.31
N ALA A 525 -2.11 -17.18 -5.53
CA ALA A 525 -1.20 -17.34 -6.67
C ALA A 525 -0.08 -18.38 -6.44
N GLN A 526 0.19 -18.80 -5.20
CA GLN A 526 1.32 -19.69 -4.87
C GLN A 526 1.32 -20.98 -5.72
N TRP A 527 2.50 -21.37 -6.19
CA TRP A 527 2.69 -22.59 -6.96
C TRP A 527 2.55 -23.84 -6.09
N GLU A 528 2.15 -24.96 -6.70
CA GLU A 528 2.05 -26.26 -6.02
C GLU A 528 3.38 -26.73 -5.42
N ASN A 529 4.51 -26.34 -6.03
CA ASN A 529 5.84 -26.65 -5.51
C ASN A 529 6.26 -25.75 -4.33
N GLY A 530 5.38 -24.85 -3.86
CA GLY A 530 5.60 -23.95 -2.72
C GLY A 530 6.16 -22.57 -3.08
N ALA A 531 6.70 -22.36 -4.27
CA ALA A 531 7.23 -21.05 -4.68
C ALA A 531 6.11 -20.01 -4.83
N TYR A 532 6.31 -18.79 -4.33
CA TYR A 532 5.45 -17.65 -4.67
C TYR A 532 5.75 -17.16 -6.09
N THR A 533 4.80 -16.50 -6.72
CA THR A 533 4.89 -16.04 -8.12
C THR A 533 5.68 -14.74 -8.27
N ASN A 534 5.88 -14.27 -9.50
CA ASN A 534 6.45 -12.94 -9.73
C ASN A 534 5.44 -11.80 -9.47
N PHE A 535 4.16 -12.05 -9.70
CA PHE A 535 3.07 -11.10 -9.46
C PHE A 535 1.81 -11.82 -8.97
N ALA A 536 0.96 -11.10 -8.24
CA ALA A 536 -0.33 -11.58 -7.73
C ALA A 536 -1.39 -10.46 -7.83
N PRO A 537 -2.63 -10.74 -8.29
CA PRO A 537 -3.13 -12.02 -8.84
C PRO A 537 -2.36 -12.53 -10.06
N ARG A 538 -2.45 -13.85 -10.34
CA ARG A 538 -1.77 -14.49 -11.48
C ARG A 538 -2.77 -14.95 -12.56
N PRO A 539 -3.25 -14.06 -13.46
CA PRO A 539 -4.25 -14.38 -14.49
C PRO A 539 -3.73 -15.34 -15.57
N PHE A 540 -2.42 -15.32 -15.84
CA PHE A 540 -1.79 -16.17 -16.85
C PHE A 540 -0.41 -16.65 -16.41
N ASN A 541 0.08 -17.69 -17.08
CA ASN A 541 1.39 -18.28 -16.84
C ASN A 541 2.25 -18.22 -18.10
N ARG A 542 3.53 -17.90 -17.94
CA ARG A 542 4.55 -18.14 -18.96
C ARG A 542 5.46 -19.25 -18.47
N PRO A 543 5.69 -20.33 -19.25
CA PRO A 543 6.40 -21.52 -18.78
C PRO A 543 7.75 -21.28 -18.07
N ARG A 544 8.45 -20.18 -18.38
CA ARG A 544 9.74 -19.83 -17.74
C ARG A 544 9.71 -18.60 -16.82
N TYR A 545 8.61 -17.85 -16.71
CA TYR A 545 8.51 -16.64 -15.85
C TYR A 545 7.69 -16.92 -14.59
N LYS A 546 7.99 -18.04 -13.91
CA LYS A 546 7.14 -18.55 -12.83
C LYS A 546 7.31 -17.76 -11.52
N TYR A 547 8.56 -17.53 -11.14
CA TYR A 547 9.01 -16.92 -9.89
C TYR A 547 10.48 -16.49 -10.05
N SER A 548 10.97 -15.64 -9.15
CA SER A 548 12.36 -15.17 -9.11
C SER A 548 12.78 -14.97 -7.65
N PRO A 549 14.02 -15.31 -7.27
CA PRO A 549 14.60 -14.81 -6.03
C PRO A 549 14.50 -13.28 -5.97
N ALA A 550 14.32 -12.75 -4.75
CA ALA A 550 13.94 -11.39 -4.42
C ALA A 550 12.51 -10.96 -4.80
N TRP A 551 11.73 -11.78 -5.50
CA TRP A 551 10.30 -11.54 -5.73
C TRP A 551 9.49 -12.47 -4.85
N MET A 552 9.78 -13.77 -4.90
CA MET A 552 9.01 -14.78 -4.18
C MET A 552 9.05 -14.60 -2.65
N GLU A 553 10.11 -14.00 -2.10
CA GLU A 553 10.26 -13.74 -0.66
C GLU A 553 9.29 -12.68 -0.12
N ALA A 554 8.64 -11.90 -0.99
CA ALA A 554 7.55 -11.00 -0.60
C ALA A 554 6.44 -11.72 0.17
N GLY A 555 6.24 -13.02 -0.12
CA GLY A 555 5.29 -13.87 0.58
C GLY A 555 5.50 -13.92 2.10
N ILE A 556 6.75 -13.79 2.59
CA ILE A 556 7.08 -13.76 4.02
C ILE A 556 7.40 -12.32 4.48
N ILE A 557 8.13 -11.56 3.67
CA ILE A 557 8.61 -10.22 4.03
C ILE A 557 7.43 -9.26 4.25
N CYS A 558 6.45 -9.22 3.34
CA CYS A 558 5.34 -8.28 3.46
C CYS A 558 4.50 -8.52 4.74
N PRO A 559 4.07 -9.75 5.07
CA PRO A 559 3.41 -10.04 6.35
C PRO A 559 4.24 -9.67 7.58
N TYR A 560 5.55 -9.94 7.55
CA TYR A 560 6.44 -9.60 8.67
C TYR A 560 6.50 -8.09 8.91
N PHE A 561 6.57 -7.27 7.85
CA PHE A 561 6.54 -5.82 7.98
C PHE A 561 5.17 -5.27 8.41
N MET A 562 4.06 -5.97 8.09
CA MET A 562 2.75 -5.64 8.65
C MET A 562 2.70 -5.92 10.15
N TYR A 563 3.23 -7.06 10.60
CA TYR A 563 3.40 -7.33 12.02
C TYR A 563 4.26 -6.25 12.70
N LEU A 564 5.41 -5.92 12.14
CA LEU A 564 6.33 -4.95 12.73
C LEU A 564 5.68 -3.56 12.88
N ASN A 565 4.97 -3.08 11.86
CA ASN A 565 4.41 -1.73 11.85
C ASN A 565 3.02 -1.60 12.48
N TYR A 566 2.22 -2.68 12.53
CA TYR A 566 0.84 -2.66 13.04
C TYR A 566 0.61 -3.59 14.25
N GLY A 567 1.59 -4.40 14.63
CA GLY A 567 1.45 -5.41 15.68
C GLY A 567 0.56 -6.58 15.29
N ASP A 568 0.27 -6.79 14.00
CA ASP A 568 -0.68 -7.81 13.52
C ASP A 568 -0.05 -9.20 13.52
N THR A 569 -0.38 -10.03 14.51
CA THR A 569 0.03 -11.44 14.52
C THR A 569 -0.88 -12.33 13.68
N CYS A 570 -2.14 -11.92 13.46
CA CYS A 570 -3.12 -12.68 12.69
C CYS A 570 -2.70 -12.82 11.23
N ILE A 571 -2.08 -11.79 10.62
CA ILE A 571 -1.54 -11.90 9.25
C ILE A 571 -0.43 -12.95 9.16
N LEU A 572 0.38 -13.13 10.21
CA LEU A 572 1.40 -14.17 10.25
C LEU A 572 0.76 -15.55 10.42
N GLU A 573 -0.14 -15.69 11.39
CA GLU A 573 -0.85 -16.94 11.68
C GLU A 573 -1.64 -17.45 10.46
N THR A 574 -2.41 -16.55 9.85
CA THR A 574 -3.25 -16.81 8.69
C THR A 574 -2.49 -17.43 7.51
N HIS A 575 -1.23 -17.03 7.32
CA HIS A 575 -0.42 -17.39 6.16
C HIS A 575 0.72 -18.37 6.49
N TYR A 576 0.85 -18.79 7.75
CA TYR A 576 1.95 -19.61 8.25
C TYR A 576 2.17 -20.90 7.45
N ASP A 577 1.09 -21.62 7.10
CA ASP A 577 1.17 -22.83 6.29
C ASP A 577 1.71 -22.56 4.87
N SER A 578 1.39 -21.41 4.30
CA SER A 578 1.91 -20.98 3.00
C SER A 578 3.41 -20.66 3.09
N PHE A 579 3.85 -20.05 4.20
CA PHE A 579 5.28 -19.83 4.49
C PHE A 579 6.04 -21.16 4.56
N LYS A 580 5.51 -22.17 5.27
CA LYS A 580 6.15 -23.49 5.38
C LYS A 580 6.31 -24.20 4.03
N LYS A 581 5.32 -24.10 3.14
CA LYS A 581 5.42 -24.62 1.77
C LYS A 581 6.56 -23.95 1.00
N PHE A 582 6.68 -22.63 1.14
CA PHE A 582 7.76 -21.87 0.53
C PHE A 582 9.14 -22.19 1.10
N MET A 583 9.25 -22.37 2.42
CA MET A 583 10.51 -22.81 3.04
C MET A 583 10.90 -24.22 2.63
N THR A 584 9.93 -25.11 2.42
CA THR A 584 10.17 -26.45 1.88
C THR A 584 10.72 -26.38 0.46
N PHE A 585 10.17 -25.51 -0.39
CA PHE A 585 10.71 -25.23 -1.73
C PHE A 585 12.19 -24.83 -1.68
N HIS A 586 12.54 -23.87 -0.81
CA HIS A 586 13.92 -23.43 -0.64
C HIS A 586 14.83 -24.57 -0.21
N LEU A 587 14.48 -25.26 0.89
CA LEU A 587 15.28 -26.35 1.47
C LEU A 587 15.49 -27.50 0.48
N GLN A 588 14.47 -27.87 -0.29
CA GLN A 588 14.59 -28.85 -1.36
C GLN A 588 15.51 -28.38 -2.50
N SER A 589 15.51 -27.08 -2.79
CA SER A 589 16.30 -26.52 -3.89
C SER A 589 17.79 -26.43 -3.55
N VAL A 590 18.15 -26.14 -2.29
CA VAL A 590 19.56 -26.07 -1.84
C VAL A 590 20.11 -27.44 -1.39
N GLY A 591 19.23 -28.34 -0.95
CA GLY A 591 19.60 -29.66 -0.42
C GLY A 591 20.60 -29.58 0.74
N GLU A 592 21.48 -30.56 0.84
CA GLU A 592 22.51 -30.62 1.90
C GLU A 592 23.54 -29.50 1.81
N SER A 593 23.68 -28.84 0.65
CA SER A 593 24.65 -27.76 0.50
C SER A 593 24.30 -26.49 1.26
N MET A 594 23.01 -26.34 1.66
CA MET A 594 22.46 -25.18 2.37
C MET A 594 22.67 -23.83 1.69
N VAL A 595 23.18 -23.80 0.46
CA VAL A 595 23.33 -22.61 -0.37
C VAL A 595 23.06 -22.93 -1.84
N TYR A 596 22.48 -21.98 -2.55
CA TYR A 596 22.38 -21.99 -4.00
C TYR A 596 23.75 -21.93 -4.65
N GLN A 597 24.00 -22.88 -5.56
CA GLN A 597 25.22 -22.94 -6.35
C GLN A 597 25.17 -21.97 -7.54
N LYS A 598 26.33 -21.63 -8.09
CA LYS A 598 26.44 -20.85 -9.32
C LYS A 598 25.60 -21.49 -10.44
N GLY A 599 24.74 -20.68 -11.07
CA GLY A 599 23.80 -21.15 -12.09
C GLY A 599 22.47 -21.68 -11.55
N ALA A 600 22.21 -21.56 -10.25
CA ALA A 600 20.87 -21.74 -9.68
C ALA A 600 19.85 -20.89 -10.46
N PHE A 601 18.64 -21.43 -10.64
CA PHE A 601 17.55 -20.79 -11.38
C PHE A 601 17.85 -20.44 -12.85
N ARG A 602 18.86 -21.05 -13.49
CA ARG A 602 19.14 -20.86 -14.94
C ARG A 602 17.96 -21.18 -15.88
N ASN A 603 16.99 -21.94 -15.39
CA ASN A 603 15.76 -22.32 -16.08
C ASN A 603 14.62 -21.29 -15.90
N VAL A 604 14.76 -20.34 -14.97
CA VAL A 604 13.90 -19.17 -14.83
C VAL A 604 14.25 -18.16 -15.93
N THR A 605 13.29 -17.36 -16.39
CA THR A 605 13.51 -16.26 -17.34
C THR A 605 13.17 -14.92 -16.67
N PRO A 606 14.09 -13.93 -16.71
CA PRO A 606 15.45 -14.03 -17.24
C PRO A 606 16.31 -15.06 -16.48
N SER A 607 17.35 -15.60 -17.12
CA SER A 607 18.19 -16.67 -16.55
C SER A 607 18.70 -16.27 -15.16
N GLY A 608 18.42 -17.08 -14.14
CA GLY A 608 18.75 -16.81 -12.74
C GLY A 608 17.77 -15.90 -11.99
N GLY A 609 16.68 -15.48 -12.63
CA GLY A 609 15.76 -14.46 -12.09
C GLY A 609 16.15 -13.03 -12.51
N TRP A 610 15.46 -12.03 -11.95
CA TRP A 610 15.66 -10.61 -12.28
C TRP A 610 16.97 -10.06 -11.70
N GLY A 611 17.39 -10.52 -10.52
CA GLY A 611 18.58 -10.02 -9.84
C GLY A 611 18.41 -8.59 -9.34
N ASP A 612 19.51 -7.87 -9.15
CA ASP A 612 19.48 -6.45 -8.77
C ASP A 612 19.09 -5.60 -9.99
N TRP A 613 17.79 -5.62 -10.29
CA TRP A 613 17.21 -5.09 -11.50
C TRP A 613 17.54 -3.61 -11.68
N LEU A 614 18.00 -3.21 -12.87
CA LEU A 614 18.38 -1.83 -13.19
C LEU A 614 19.57 -1.28 -12.38
N CYS A 615 20.45 -2.15 -11.86
CA CYS A 615 21.72 -1.74 -11.27
C CYS A 615 22.65 -1.07 -12.29
N LEU A 616 23.60 -0.30 -11.77
CA LEU A 616 24.56 0.47 -12.54
C LEU A 616 25.96 -0.07 -12.25
N GLY A 617 26.70 -0.43 -13.30
CA GLY A 617 28.03 -1.03 -13.16
C GLY A 617 27.98 -2.56 -13.12
N LYS A 618 28.72 -3.16 -12.18
CA LYS A 618 28.91 -4.63 -12.12
C LYS A 618 27.62 -5.32 -11.69
N GLU A 619 27.10 -6.20 -12.55
CA GLU A 619 25.92 -7.01 -12.23
C GLU A 619 26.20 -7.90 -11.01
N THR A 620 25.32 -7.83 -10.02
CA THR A 620 25.40 -8.69 -8.84
C THR A 620 25.06 -10.13 -9.22
N PRO A 621 25.88 -11.14 -8.86
CA PRO A 621 25.57 -12.52 -9.18
C PRO A 621 24.23 -12.98 -8.58
N LYS A 622 23.28 -13.37 -9.43
CA LYS A 622 21.89 -13.66 -9.03
C LYS A 622 21.74 -14.79 -8.01
N HIS A 623 22.64 -15.77 -8.04
CA HIS A 623 22.66 -16.85 -7.05
C HIS A 623 23.07 -16.34 -5.65
N GLN A 624 23.89 -15.28 -5.57
CA GLN A 624 24.24 -14.66 -4.29
C GLN A 624 23.08 -13.84 -3.71
N ILE A 625 22.34 -13.14 -4.57
CA ILE A 625 21.06 -12.52 -4.18
C ILE A 625 20.12 -13.60 -3.63
N ALA A 626 19.96 -14.72 -4.35
CA ALA A 626 19.12 -15.82 -3.91
C ALA A 626 19.56 -16.42 -2.56
N ASN A 627 20.87 -16.53 -2.32
CA ASN A 627 21.41 -16.98 -1.04
C ASN A 627 21.08 -16.02 0.11
N LEU A 628 21.36 -14.72 -0.04
CA LEU A 628 21.08 -13.74 1.02
C LEU A 628 19.59 -13.67 1.33
N TYR A 629 18.72 -13.72 0.32
CA TYR A 629 17.27 -13.80 0.52
C TYR A 629 16.82 -15.11 1.18
N PHE A 630 17.44 -16.25 0.85
CA PHE A 630 17.16 -17.52 1.53
C PHE A 630 17.56 -17.49 3.01
N GLY A 631 18.75 -16.99 3.32
CA GLY A 631 19.18 -16.77 4.71
C GLY A 631 18.24 -15.84 5.45
N TYR A 632 17.78 -14.76 4.80
CA TYR A 632 16.82 -13.83 5.38
C TYR A 632 15.45 -14.48 5.62
N ALA A 633 14.96 -15.29 4.68
CA ALA A 633 13.72 -16.04 4.83
C ALA A 633 13.80 -17.05 5.99
N LEU A 634 14.95 -17.74 6.18
CA LEU A 634 15.18 -18.60 7.35
C LEU A 634 15.13 -17.81 8.65
N LYS A 635 15.84 -16.68 8.73
CA LYS A 635 15.84 -15.79 9.90
C LYS A 635 14.43 -15.31 10.23
N LEU A 636 13.70 -14.79 9.24
CA LEU A 636 12.31 -14.35 9.43
C LEU A 636 11.39 -15.49 9.84
N MET A 637 11.55 -16.69 9.26
CA MET A 637 10.71 -17.83 9.62
C MET A 637 10.97 -18.29 11.06
N ALA A 638 12.22 -18.25 11.53
CA ALA A 638 12.54 -18.47 12.94
C ALA A 638 11.82 -17.44 13.82
N SER A 639 11.97 -16.15 13.54
CA SER A 639 11.29 -15.08 14.30
C SER A 639 9.76 -15.23 14.28
N ILE A 640 9.15 -15.52 13.12
CA ILE A 640 7.70 -15.72 13.01
C ILE A 640 7.26 -16.93 13.83
N SER A 641 8.04 -18.02 13.82
CA SER A 641 7.74 -19.21 14.63
C SER A 641 7.78 -18.89 16.12
N GLU A 642 8.75 -18.10 16.58
CA GLU A 642 8.83 -17.63 17.96
C GLU A 642 7.64 -16.74 18.33
N ILE A 643 7.31 -15.74 17.49
CA ILE A 643 6.16 -14.83 17.68
C ILE A 643 4.86 -15.60 17.84
N LEU A 644 4.68 -16.69 17.09
CA LEU A 644 3.47 -17.51 17.10
C LEU A 644 3.53 -18.69 18.09
N GLY A 645 4.56 -18.78 18.93
CA GLY A 645 4.73 -19.85 19.92
C GLY A 645 4.94 -21.25 19.32
N LYS A 646 5.49 -21.35 18.10
CA LYS A 646 5.79 -22.60 17.41
C LYS A 646 7.22 -23.06 17.72
N GLU A 647 7.46 -23.47 18.96
CA GLU A 647 8.81 -23.77 19.51
C GLU A 647 9.63 -24.75 18.66
N SER A 648 9.02 -25.83 18.15
CA SER A 648 9.73 -26.81 17.31
C SER A 648 10.17 -26.24 15.96
N ASP A 649 9.33 -25.41 15.35
CA ASP A 649 9.63 -24.76 14.08
C ASP A 649 10.69 -23.65 14.30
N TYR A 650 10.62 -22.91 15.41
CA TYR A 650 11.65 -21.95 15.80
C TYR A 650 13.03 -22.60 15.91
N ALA A 651 13.14 -23.70 16.66
CA ALA A 651 14.39 -24.45 16.80
C ALA A 651 14.90 -24.95 15.43
N PHE A 652 14.01 -25.52 14.61
CA PHE A 652 14.35 -26.03 13.29
C PHE A 652 14.88 -24.93 12.35
N TYR A 653 14.19 -23.80 12.24
CA TYR A 653 14.61 -22.73 11.33
C TYR A 653 15.85 -21.98 11.84
N SER A 654 16.04 -21.89 13.16
CA SER A 654 17.27 -21.35 13.76
C SER A 654 18.48 -22.23 13.42
N GLU A 655 18.37 -23.55 13.59
CA GLU A 655 19.43 -24.49 13.20
C GLU A 655 19.75 -24.40 11.70
N LYS A 656 18.73 -24.30 10.84
CA LYS A 656 18.91 -24.15 9.39
C LYS A 656 19.57 -22.82 9.02
N PHE A 657 19.28 -21.74 9.76
CA PHE A 657 19.93 -20.46 9.57
C PHE A 657 21.42 -20.51 9.92
N GLU A 658 21.79 -21.13 11.04
CA GLU A 658 23.21 -21.34 11.41
C GLU A 658 23.97 -22.20 10.38
N GLN A 659 23.32 -23.26 9.87
CA GLN A 659 23.86 -24.09 8.79
C GLN A 659 24.08 -23.29 7.49
N PHE A 660 23.11 -22.44 7.12
CA PHE A 660 23.25 -21.52 5.99
C PHE A 660 24.43 -20.56 6.20
N GLN A 661 24.54 -19.91 7.36
CA GLN A 661 25.62 -18.96 7.66
C GLN A 661 26.99 -19.61 7.48
N THR A 662 27.16 -20.79 8.07
CA THR A 662 28.40 -21.57 7.97
C THR A 662 28.72 -21.92 6.51
N ALA A 663 27.75 -22.43 5.76
CA ALA A 663 27.93 -22.83 4.37
C ALA A 663 28.21 -21.64 3.45
N PHE A 664 27.53 -20.51 3.65
CA PHE A 664 27.71 -19.30 2.85
C PHE A 664 29.09 -18.69 3.06
N VAL A 665 29.51 -18.50 4.32
CA VAL A 665 30.83 -17.94 4.64
C VAL A 665 31.93 -18.84 4.10
N SER A 666 31.86 -20.14 4.37
CA SER A 666 32.87 -21.13 3.92
C SER A 666 33.07 -21.15 2.40
N ARG A 667 32.01 -20.93 1.62
CA ARG A 667 32.03 -21.13 0.17
C ARG A 667 32.17 -19.85 -0.64
N PHE A 668 31.68 -18.73 -0.13
CA PHE A 668 31.53 -17.49 -0.90
C PHE A 668 32.17 -16.27 -0.26
N VAL A 669 32.81 -16.40 0.90
CA VAL A 669 33.50 -15.27 1.54
C VAL A 669 34.95 -15.63 1.82
N ASP A 670 35.87 -14.75 1.44
CA ASP A 670 37.30 -14.92 1.71
C ASP A 670 37.69 -14.42 3.11
N ASP A 671 38.97 -14.62 3.48
CA ASP A 671 39.51 -14.18 4.78
C ASP A 671 39.45 -12.66 4.98
N GLY A 672 39.41 -11.88 3.89
CA GLY A 672 39.22 -10.43 3.91
C GLY A 672 37.76 -9.99 4.09
N GLY A 673 36.81 -10.93 4.11
CA GLY A 673 35.38 -10.63 4.15
C GLY A 673 34.81 -10.21 2.79
N VAL A 674 35.51 -10.49 1.68
CA VAL A 674 35.03 -10.20 0.33
C VAL A 674 34.05 -11.29 -0.09
N ILE A 675 32.81 -10.89 -0.40
CA ILE A 675 31.77 -11.80 -0.88
C ILE A 675 31.97 -12.04 -2.39
N GLU A 676 31.91 -13.28 -2.85
CA GLU A 676 31.95 -13.62 -4.28
C GLU A 676 30.94 -12.77 -5.06
N GLY A 677 31.42 -11.97 -6.00
CA GLY A 677 30.61 -11.02 -6.75
C GLY A 677 30.96 -9.57 -6.45
N ASP A 678 31.35 -9.24 -5.21
CA ASP A 678 31.91 -7.95 -4.76
C ASP A 678 31.18 -6.72 -5.33
N THR A 679 29.99 -6.41 -4.80
CA THR A 679 29.13 -5.30 -5.25
C THR A 679 28.51 -4.57 -4.05
N GLN A 680 28.16 -3.28 -4.22
CA GLN A 680 27.49 -2.50 -3.17
C GLN A 680 26.23 -3.20 -2.66
N THR A 681 25.45 -3.81 -3.57
CA THR A 681 24.22 -4.53 -3.26
C THR A 681 24.43 -5.70 -2.30
N LEU A 682 25.45 -6.54 -2.52
CA LEU A 682 25.69 -7.70 -1.65
C LEU A 682 26.03 -7.28 -0.22
N TYR A 683 26.92 -6.30 -0.05
CA TYR A 683 27.29 -5.84 1.28
C TYR A 683 26.13 -5.10 1.95
N ALA A 684 25.40 -4.25 1.23
CA ALA A 684 24.23 -3.57 1.78
C ALA A 684 23.16 -4.56 2.25
N MET A 685 22.86 -5.59 1.45
CA MET A 685 21.96 -6.67 1.84
C MET A 685 22.48 -7.44 3.06
N ALA A 686 23.74 -7.87 3.05
CA ALA A 686 24.31 -8.66 4.15
C ALA A 686 24.30 -7.91 5.49
N ILE A 687 24.59 -6.60 5.46
CA ILE A 687 24.58 -5.72 6.64
C ILE A 687 23.16 -5.55 7.18
N VAL A 688 22.19 -5.22 6.33
CA VAL A 688 20.83 -4.87 6.80
C VAL A 688 19.97 -6.09 7.10
N MET A 689 20.12 -7.17 6.32
CA MET A 689 19.41 -8.43 6.60
C MET A 689 20.05 -9.16 7.78
N GLU A 690 21.29 -8.82 8.16
CA GLU A 690 22.06 -9.43 9.25
C GLU A 690 22.04 -10.96 9.13
N VAL A 691 22.37 -11.44 7.92
CA VAL A 691 22.35 -12.86 7.55
C VAL A 691 23.72 -13.52 7.63
N LEU A 692 24.76 -12.77 7.99
CA LEU A 692 26.13 -13.25 8.21
C LEU A 692 26.53 -13.08 9.68
N PRO A 693 27.54 -13.82 10.18
CA PRO A 693 28.01 -13.68 11.55
C PRO A 693 28.39 -12.24 11.91
N GLU A 694 27.99 -11.78 13.09
CA GLU A 694 28.21 -10.41 13.58
C GLU A 694 29.69 -9.98 13.55
N ALA A 695 30.61 -10.91 13.82
CA ALA A 695 32.05 -10.68 13.77
C ALA A 695 32.55 -10.19 12.39
N MET A 696 31.75 -10.33 11.33
CA MET A 696 32.09 -9.87 9.98
C MET A 696 31.68 -8.42 9.71
N ASN A 697 30.82 -7.81 10.54
CA ASN A 697 30.20 -6.50 10.28
C ASN A 697 31.23 -5.41 9.95
N ALA A 698 32.35 -5.35 10.68
CA ALA A 698 33.41 -4.38 10.41
C ALA A 698 34.05 -4.55 9.01
N ARG A 699 34.28 -5.81 8.59
CA ARG A 699 34.84 -6.13 7.26
C ARG A 699 33.83 -5.83 6.15
N LEU A 700 32.56 -6.20 6.35
CA LEU A 700 31.48 -5.89 5.41
C LEU A 700 31.34 -4.38 5.20
N GLY A 701 31.36 -3.59 6.29
CA GLY A 701 31.31 -2.13 6.21
C GLY A 701 32.50 -1.52 5.49
N SER A 702 33.71 -2.01 5.79
CA SER A 702 34.94 -1.58 5.11
C SER A 702 34.89 -1.86 3.60
N ASN A 703 34.42 -3.05 3.21
CA ASN A 703 34.28 -3.43 1.79
C ASN A 703 33.18 -2.64 1.08
N LEU A 704 32.05 -2.35 1.74
CA LEU A 704 31.03 -1.45 1.20
C LEU A 704 31.61 -0.06 0.94
N MET A 705 32.34 0.51 1.91
CA MET A 705 32.93 1.84 1.74
C MET A 705 33.97 1.88 0.64
N ARG A 706 34.82 0.87 0.53
CA ARG A 706 35.75 0.73 -0.60
C ARG A 706 35.02 0.81 -1.95
N LEU A 707 33.90 0.09 -2.10
CA LEU A 707 33.11 0.11 -3.34
C LEU A 707 32.37 1.42 -3.59
N VAL A 708 32.02 2.16 -2.55
CA VAL A 708 31.48 3.52 -2.69
C VAL A 708 32.57 4.47 -3.17
N ASP A 709 33.77 4.37 -2.60
CA ASP A 709 34.92 5.21 -2.99
C ASP A 709 35.40 4.91 -4.41
N GLU A 710 35.46 3.62 -4.80
CA GLU A 710 35.76 3.19 -6.19
C GLU A 710 34.72 3.69 -7.20
N ALA A 711 33.47 3.89 -6.75
CA ALA A 711 32.40 4.49 -7.55
C ALA A 711 32.40 6.04 -7.48
N GLU A 712 33.46 6.65 -6.96
CA GLU A 712 33.58 8.11 -6.76
C GLU A 712 32.45 8.69 -5.89
N GLY A 713 31.98 7.92 -4.90
CA GLY A 713 30.87 8.31 -4.04
C GLY A 713 29.49 8.24 -4.72
N ARG A 714 29.32 7.43 -5.77
CA ARG A 714 28.04 7.23 -6.48
C ARG A 714 27.39 5.89 -6.15
N MET A 715 26.08 5.82 -6.33
CA MET A 715 25.31 4.58 -6.23
C MET A 715 25.55 3.70 -7.45
N ALA A 716 25.71 2.39 -7.21
CA ALA A 716 25.76 1.35 -8.23
C ALA A 716 24.53 0.41 -8.18
N THR A 717 23.61 0.64 -7.25
CA THR A 717 22.55 -0.29 -6.89
C THR A 717 21.34 -0.23 -7.82
N GLY A 718 20.72 -1.39 -8.04
CA GLY A 718 19.42 -1.53 -8.68
C GLY A 718 18.28 -1.51 -7.67
N PHE A 719 17.14 -2.10 -8.03
CA PHE A 719 15.93 -2.18 -7.21
C PHE A 719 16.20 -2.75 -5.82
N ILE A 720 16.91 -3.88 -5.76
CA ILE A 720 17.17 -4.59 -4.51
C ILE A 720 18.16 -3.79 -3.67
N GLY A 721 19.32 -3.45 -4.25
CA GLY A 721 20.38 -2.80 -3.51
C GLY A 721 19.98 -1.43 -2.96
N THR A 722 19.16 -0.68 -3.68
CA THR A 722 18.80 0.71 -3.32
C THR A 722 18.02 0.78 -2.01
N ARG A 723 17.14 -0.21 -1.73
CA ARG A 723 16.46 -0.30 -0.43
C ARG A 723 17.44 -0.39 0.73
N PHE A 724 18.50 -1.19 0.56
CA PHE A 724 19.42 -1.54 1.65
C PHE A 724 20.61 -0.59 1.76
N LEU A 725 20.99 0.12 0.70
CA LEU A 725 22.21 0.93 0.68
C LEU A 725 22.23 2.00 1.78
N MET A 726 21.16 2.79 1.88
CA MET A 726 21.10 3.90 2.84
C MET A 726 21.06 3.41 4.29
N PRO A 727 20.20 2.43 4.65
CA PRO A 727 20.25 1.81 5.97
C PRO A 727 21.58 1.13 6.29
N ALA A 728 22.24 0.48 5.31
CA ALA A 728 23.55 -0.14 5.51
C ALA A 728 24.62 0.90 5.84
N LEU A 729 24.64 2.03 5.11
CA LEU A 729 25.54 3.15 5.40
C LEU A 729 25.32 3.68 6.82
N SER A 730 24.08 3.87 7.25
CA SER A 730 23.78 4.28 8.62
C SER A 730 24.21 3.23 9.66
N ALA A 731 23.98 1.94 9.38
CA ALA A 731 24.35 0.84 10.29
C ALA A 731 25.87 0.76 10.55
N ILE A 732 26.69 1.08 9.54
CA ILE A 732 28.15 1.14 9.69
C ILE A 732 28.65 2.51 10.19
N GLY A 733 27.73 3.41 10.53
CA GLY A 733 28.05 4.74 11.03
C GLY A 733 28.51 5.70 9.93
N ARG A 734 28.07 5.56 8.70
CA ARG A 734 28.40 6.43 7.55
C ARG A 734 27.18 7.17 6.98
N SER A 735 26.32 7.66 7.87
CA SER A 735 25.16 8.49 7.51
C SER A 735 25.57 9.76 6.73
N ASP A 736 26.79 10.26 6.94
CA ASP A 736 27.37 11.36 6.17
C ASP A 736 27.39 11.06 4.65
N VAL A 737 27.67 9.81 4.28
CA VAL A 737 27.65 9.34 2.89
C VAL A 737 26.21 9.20 2.40
N ALA A 738 25.32 8.63 3.21
CA ALA A 738 23.91 8.51 2.87
C ALA A 738 23.29 9.89 2.56
N TYR A 739 23.54 10.91 3.39
CA TYR A 739 23.09 12.27 3.09
C TYR A 739 23.66 12.85 1.79
N LYS A 740 24.94 12.60 1.50
CA LYS A 740 25.55 13.03 0.22
C LYS A 740 24.89 12.37 -0.98
N LEU A 741 24.59 11.07 -0.91
CA LEU A 741 23.89 10.35 -1.97
C LEU A 741 22.47 10.88 -2.17
N LEU A 742 21.73 11.10 -1.08
CA LEU A 742 20.36 11.60 -1.12
C LEU A 742 20.27 13.00 -1.73
N CYS A 743 21.23 13.87 -1.42
CA CYS A 743 21.24 15.26 -1.88
C CYS A 743 21.95 15.45 -3.23
N ASN A 744 22.47 14.38 -3.83
CA ASN A 744 23.11 14.45 -5.13
C ASN A 744 22.07 14.71 -6.22
N VAL A 745 22.43 15.52 -7.22
CA VAL A 745 21.62 15.83 -8.40
C VAL A 745 22.22 15.30 -9.70
N ASP A 746 23.46 14.79 -9.63
CA ASP A 746 24.12 14.17 -10.77
C ASP A 746 23.61 12.73 -10.99
N PHE A 747 23.65 12.27 -12.23
CA PHE A 747 23.33 10.88 -12.55
C PHE A 747 24.39 9.92 -11.96
N PRO A 748 23.98 8.81 -11.32
CA PRO A 748 22.62 8.41 -10.93
C PRO A 748 22.23 8.92 -9.53
N SER A 749 21.05 9.53 -9.40
CA SER A 749 20.51 9.96 -8.10
C SER A 749 19.00 10.19 -8.15
N TRP A 750 18.35 10.27 -6.99
CA TRP A 750 16.98 10.77 -6.91
C TRP A 750 16.90 12.24 -7.28
N GLY A 751 17.90 13.05 -6.89
CA GLY A 751 17.92 14.46 -7.24
C GLY A 751 18.01 14.69 -8.75
N TYR A 752 18.65 13.78 -9.50
CA TYR A 752 18.69 13.82 -10.96
C TYR A 752 17.30 13.81 -11.58
N SER A 753 16.38 12.95 -11.13
CA SER A 753 15.02 12.95 -11.67
C SER A 753 14.26 14.22 -11.27
N VAL A 754 14.41 14.67 -10.02
CA VAL A 754 13.76 15.90 -9.53
C VAL A 754 14.18 17.13 -10.33
N VAL A 755 15.48 17.35 -10.56
CA VAL A 755 15.95 18.52 -11.33
C VAL A 755 15.60 18.46 -12.82
N ASN A 756 15.23 17.27 -13.32
CA ASN A 756 14.69 17.07 -14.67
C ASN A 756 13.15 17.06 -14.71
N GLY A 757 12.49 17.57 -13.66
CA GLY A 757 11.05 17.85 -13.65
C GLY A 757 10.16 16.69 -13.21
N ALA A 758 10.71 15.66 -12.57
CA ALA A 758 9.92 14.54 -12.05
C ALA A 758 8.94 14.99 -10.96
N THR A 759 7.67 14.59 -11.11
CA THR A 759 6.61 14.74 -10.09
C THR A 759 6.23 13.39 -9.45
N SER A 760 6.95 12.34 -9.81
CA SER A 760 6.76 10.94 -9.41
C SER A 760 8.12 10.24 -9.47
N VAL A 761 8.25 9.10 -8.79
CA VAL A 761 9.45 8.27 -8.87
C VAL A 761 9.46 7.51 -10.20
N TRP A 762 10.59 7.51 -10.90
CA TRP A 762 10.74 6.83 -12.20
C TRP A 762 11.21 5.39 -12.04
N GLU A 763 10.94 4.55 -13.04
CA GLU A 763 11.39 3.15 -13.08
C GLU A 763 12.90 3.04 -13.24
N ARG A 764 13.55 3.97 -13.95
CA ARG A 764 15.00 3.96 -14.17
C ARG A 764 15.63 5.24 -13.63
N TRP A 765 16.88 5.11 -13.18
CA TRP A 765 17.72 6.26 -12.83
C TRP A 765 17.92 7.24 -14.01
N ASN A 766 17.84 6.75 -15.25
CA ASN A 766 18.04 7.53 -16.47
C ASN A 766 16.79 7.61 -17.35
N SER A 767 15.57 7.50 -16.80
CA SER A 767 14.34 7.50 -17.61
C SER A 767 14.24 8.68 -18.58
N TYR A 768 14.63 9.88 -18.14
CA TYR A 768 14.68 11.10 -18.96
C TYR A 768 15.75 12.08 -18.46
N SER A 769 16.24 12.94 -19.34
CA SER A 769 16.82 14.23 -18.95
C SER A 769 16.66 15.28 -20.04
N HIS A 770 16.73 16.56 -19.66
CA HIS A 770 16.77 17.65 -20.64
C HIS A 770 18.01 17.60 -21.55
N LYS A 771 19.07 16.89 -21.14
CA LYS A 771 20.33 16.80 -21.90
C LYS A 771 20.31 15.67 -22.94
N THR A 772 19.72 14.54 -22.61
CA THR A 772 19.80 13.31 -23.42
C THR A 772 18.45 12.84 -23.96
N GLY A 773 17.36 13.50 -23.58
CA GLY A 773 16.01 13.07 -23.92
C GLY A 773 15.60 11.78 -23.20
N PHE A 774 14.63 11.08 -23.78
CA PHE A 774 14.07 9.84 -23.26
C PHE A 774 15.01 8.65 -23.41
N PHE A 775 15.03 7.78 -22.40
CA PHE A 775 15.55 6.42 -22.57
C PHE A 775 14.56 5.55 -23.36
N SER A 776 14.99 4.35 -23.78
CA SER A 776 14.19 3.41 -24.59
C SER A 776 12.76 3.23 -24.03
N PRO A 777 11.71 3.42 -24.85
CA PRO A 777 10.33 3.34 -24.39
C PRO A 777 9.83 1.91 -24.12
N GLU A 778 10.59 0.87 -24.49
CA GLU A 778 10.16 -0.53 -24.33
C GLU A 778 9.88 -0.93 -22.86
N MET A 779 10.56 -0.27 -21.91
CA MET A 779 10.35 -0.44 -20.47
C MET A 779 10.89 0.80 -19.75
N ASN A 780 10.09 1.87 -19.74
CA ASN A 780 10.46 3.16 -19.16
C ASN A 780 9.23 3.90 -18.58
N SER A 781 8.81 3.47 -17.39
CA SER A 781 7.74 4.12 -16.63
C SER A 781 8.25 5.36 -15.88
N TYR A 782 7.41 6.41 -15.83
CA TYR A 782 7.67 7.60 -15.02
C TYR A 782 6.90 7.59 -13.69
N SER A 783 6.29 6.46 -13.29
CA SER A 783 5.60 6.28 -12.01
C SER A 783 5.78 4.84 -11.50
N HIS A 784 6.89 4.60 -10.79
CA HIS A 784 7.32 3.29 -10.28
C HIS A 784 7.87 3.45 -8.85
N TYR A 785 7.26 2.83 -7.84
CA TYR A 785 7.58 3.17 -6.44
C TYR A 785 8.87 2.54 -5.91
N ALA A 786 9.51 1.59 -6.61
CA ALA A 786 10.63 0.80 -6.08
C ALA A 786 11.79 1.68 -5.54
N PHE A 787 12.24 2.67 -6.30
CA PHE A 787 13.27 3.61 -5.83
C PHE A 787 12.78 4.62 -4.79
N GLY A 788 11.46 4.71 -4.57
CA GLY A 788 10.87 5.47 -3.47
C GLY A 788 11.08 4.82 -2.10
N ALA A 789 11.63 3.60 -2.05
CA ALA A 789 11.95 2.90 -0.80
C ALA A 789 12.90 3.69 0.13
N VAL A 790 13.64 4.67 -0.40
CA VAL A 790 14.45 5.62 0.39
C VAL A 790 13.64 6.36 1.47
N CYS A 791 12.32 6.46 1.31
CA CYS A 791 11.42 6.98 2.35
C CYS A 791 11.61 6.27 3.69
N GLU A 792 11.88 4.96 3.69
CA GLU A 792 12.18 4.18 4.89
C GLU A 792 13.35 4.79 5.67
N TRP A 793 14.42 5.19 4.98
CA TRP A 793 15.57 5.82 5.59
C TRP A 793 15.28 7.27 6.03
N MET A 794 14.47 8.00 5.26
CA MET A 794 14.05 9.37 5.61
C MET A 794 13.31 9.40 6.96
N PHE A 795 12.36 8.50 7.16
CA PHE A 795 11.65 8.39 8.45
C PHE A 795 12.49 7.69 9.52
N GLY A 796 13.10 6.55 9.18
CA GLY A 796 13.74 5.65 10.14
C GLY A 796 15.08 6.14 10.70
N ASN A 797 15.84 6.89 9.90
CA ASN A 797 17.19 7.35 10.23
C ASN A 797 17.28 8.88 10.28
N MET A 798 16.87 9.58 9.21
CA MET A 798 16.95 11.05 9.18
C MET A 798 16.04 11.68 10.25
N ALA A 799 14.76 11.30 10.30
CA ALA A 799 13.88 11.69 11.41
C ALA A 799 14.05 10.78 12.63
N GLY A 800 14.49 9.54 12.43
CA GLY A 800 14.81 8.63 13.53
C GLY A 800 13.61 7.93 14.15
N ILE A 801 12.48 7.78 13.46
CA ILE A 801 11.27 7.12 13.97
C ILE A 801 11.28 5.66 13.51
N ARG A 802 11.43 4.70 14.43
CA ARG A 802 11.34 3.26 14.12
C ARG A 802 10.52 2.52 15.18
N PRO A 803 9.83 1.41 14.83
CA PRO A 803 9.22 0.55 15.83
C PRO A 803 10.34 -0.19 16.59
N LEU A 804 10.42 -0.01 17.91
CA LEU A 804 11.26 -0.85 18.79
C LEU A 804 10.49 -2.08 19.27
N SER A 805 9.17 -1.97 19.34
CA SER A 805 8.26 -3.09 19.51
C SER A 805 7.19 -3.04 18.42
N PRO A 806 6.60 -4.19 18.04
CA PRO A 806 5.58 -4.27 17.01
C PRO A 806 4.46 -3.25 17.23
N GLY A 807 4.02 -2.61 16.15
CA GLY A 807 2.94 -1.63 16.19
C GLY A 807 3.29 -0.26 16.78
N TYR A 808 4.57 0.01 17.10
CA TYR A 808 5.04 1.24 17.76
C TYR A 808 4.62 1.42 19.23
N ARG A 809 4.25 0.33 19.94
CA ARG A 809 4.00 0.40 21.39
C ARG A 809 5.22 0.89 22.17
N LYS A 810 6.41 0.48 21.72
CA LYS A 810 7.68 1.12 22.05
C LYS A 810 8.31 1.66 20.76
N VAL A 811 8.68 2.93 20.75
CA VAL A 811 9.31 3.61 19.62
C VAL A 811 10.82 3.69 19.86
N LEU A 812 11.63 3.46 18.83
CA LEU A 812 13.02 3.88 18.82
C LEU A 812 13.09 5.27 18.21
N LEU A 813 13.60 6.23 18.96
CA LEU A 813 13.85 7.60 18.53
C LEU A 813 15.36 7.84 18.41
N GLN A 814 15.89 7.81 17.19
CA GLN A 814 17.32 7.91 16.90
C GLN A 814 17.56 8.79 15.65
N PRO A 815 17.43 10.13 15.75
CA PRO A 815 17.63 11.02 14.62
C PRO A 815 19.12 11.12 14.25
N GLU A 816 19.44 10.89 12.98
CA GLU A 816 20.78 11.02 12.43
C GLU A 816 20.99 12.44 11.90
N VAL A 817 21.26 13.40 12.78
CA VAL A 817 21.41 14.83 12.44
C VAL A 817 22.60 15.08 11.52
N THR A 818 22.41 15.90 10.48
CA THR A 818 23.45 16.26 9.50
C THR A 818 23.88 17.72 9.60
N ARG A 819 25.06 18.02 9.04
CA ARG A 819 25.61 19.39 8.85
C ARG A 819 25.70 19.78 7.37
N LEU A 820 25.07 19.00 6.49
CA LEU A 820 25.08 19.30 5.06
C LEU A 820 24.41 20.67 4.81
N GLN A 821 25.00 21.48 3.93
CA GLN A 821 24.44 22.79 3.60
C GLN A 821 23.02 22.64 3.06
N ASN A 822 22.14 23.60 3.41
CA ASN A 822 20.74 23.65 3.03
C ASN A 822 19.86 22.51 3.60
N LEU A 823 20.38 21.69 4.52
CA LEU A 823 19.60 20.70 5.27
C LEU A 823 19.85 20.86 6.78
N ASP A 824 19.19 21.86 7.38
CA ASP A 824 19.30 22.20 8.80
C ASP A 824 18.03 21.92 9.61
N THR A 825 16.94 21.56 8.93
CA THR A 825 15.63 21.33 9.54
C THR A 825 14.99 20.09 8.92
N VAL A 826 14.43 19.23 9.76
CA VAL A 826 13.57 18.09 9.39
C VAL A 826 12.37 18.09 10.33
N ASN A 827 11.17 17.93 9.78
CA ASN A 827 9.93 17.70 10.52
C ASN A 827 9.28 16.45 9.95
N ALA A 828 9.07 15.44 10.79
CA ALA A 828 8.40 14.20 10.40
C ALA A 828 7.32 13.83 11.41
N GLN A 829 6.15 13.46 10.92
CA GLN A 829 5.04 12.94 11.71
C GLN A 829 4.60 11.59 11.16
N HIS A 830 4.35 10.65 12.06
CA HIS A 830 3.85 9.32 11.73
C HIS A 830 2.69 8.94 12.68
N ASP A 831 1.49 8.83 12.15
CA ASP A 831 0.26 8.50 12.87
C ASP A 831 0.09 6.97 12.97
N THR A 832 0.71 6.39 14.00
CA THR A 832 0.62 4.95 14.31
C THR A 832 -0.80 4.55 14.73
N LEU A 833 -1.05 3.25 14.95
CA LEU A 833 -2.32 2.79 15.52
C LEU A 833 -2.59 3.37 16.93
N TYR A 834 -1.54 3.75 17.66
CA TYR A 834 -1.63 4.36 18.99
C TYR A 834 -1.80 5.88 18.96
N GLY A 835 -1.47 6.52 17.83
CA GLY A 835 -1.52 7.97 17.64
C GLY A 835 -0.22 8.54 17.06
N ARG A 836 -0.12 9.87 17.07
CA ARG A 836 0.96 10.60 16.43
C ARG A 836 2.29 10.45 17.16
N VAL A 837 3.30 9.95 16.44
CA VAL A 837 4.71 10.10 16.78
C VAL A 837 5.28 11.24 15.94
N GLU A 838 5.91 12.21 16.57
CA GLU A 838 6.62 13.30 15.88
C GLU A 838 8.10 13.28 16.24
N SER A 839 8.94 13.50 15.23
CA SER A 839 10.37 13.73 15.39
C SER A 839 10.82 14.86 14.47
N SER A 840 11.04 16.04 15.05
CA SER A 840 11.32 17.27 14.31
C SER A 840 12.58 17.94 14.86
N TRP A 841 13.68 17.93 14.13
CA TRP A 841 14.94 18.54 14.56
C TRP A 841 15.32 19.77 13.73
N LYS A 842 15.99 20.72 14.39
CA LYS A 842 16.55 21.92 13.79
C LYS A 842 17.94 22.20 14.34
N LEU A 843 18.92 22.26 13.46
CA LEU A 843 20.30 22.58 13.78
C LEU A 843 20.58 24.07 13.51
N LYS A 844 21.12 24.79 14.49
CA LYS A 844 21.63 26.16 14.34
C LYS A 844 23.02 26.27 14.95
N GLY A 845 24.03 26.53 14.11
CA GLY A 845 25.41 26.41 14.55
C GLY A 845 25.69 24.98 15.01
N ASP A 846 26.05 24.80 16.27
CA ASP A 846 26.25 23.47 16.87
C ASP A 846 25.09 23.04 17.77
N GLU A 847 24.06 23.87 17.96
CA GLU A 847 22.91 23.53 18.81
C GLU A 847 21.81 22.88 17.97
N CYS A 848 21.45 21.64 18.30
CA CYS A 848 20.29 20.95 17.75
C CYS A 848 19.12 21.05 18.73
N LYS A 849 17.97 21.53 18.26
CA LYS A 849 16.68 21.48 18.96
C LYS A 849 15.81 20.42 18.32
N TRP A 850 15.45 19.42 19.08
CA TRP A 850 14.67 18.27 18.65
C TRP A 850 13.36 18.19 19.43
N HIS A 851 12.26 18.45 18.72
CA HIS A 851 10.91 18.31 19.23
C HIS A 851 10.41 16.88 18.99
N VAL A 852 9.90 16.26 20.06
CA VAL A 852 9.38 14.89 20.07
C VAL A 852 7.96 14.90 20.59
N VAL A 853 7.07 14.16 19.93
CA VAL A 853 5.72 13.86 20.44
C VAL A 853 5.51 12.35 20.45
N LEU A 854 4.98 11.83 21.57
CA LEU A 854 4.63 10.43 21.76
C LEU A 854 3.17 10.33 22.21
N PRO A 855 2.36 9.46 21.59
CA PRO A 855 0.95 9.33 21.94
C PRO A 855 0.76 8.63 23.29
N ALA A 856 -0.39 8.81 23.92
CA ALA A 856 -0.71 8.13 25.17
C ALA A 856 -0.65 6.61 24.99
N ASN A 857 -0.34 5.90 26.07
CA ASN A 857 -0.18 4.44 26.08
C ASN A 857 1.04 3.91 25.28
N THR A 858 2.01 4.78 24.97
CA THR A 858 3.28 4.40 24.35
C THR A 858 4.47 4.94 25.14
N ARG A 859 5.67 4.45 24.79
CA ARG A 859 6.96 4.96 25.28
C ARG A 859 7.99 4.92 24.17
N ALA A 860 9.09 5.65 24.33
CA ALA A 860 10.23 5.61 23.43
C ALA A 860 11.53 5.29 24.14
N LEU A 861 12.42 4.57 23.45
CA LEU A 861 13.84 4.59 23.72
C LEU A 861 14.46 5.68 22.85
N VAL A 862 15.02 6.70 23.47
CA VAL A 862 15.84 7.70 22.78
C VAL A 862 17.27 7.20 22.74
N ARG A 863 17.87 7.20 21.56
CA ARG A 863 19.27 6.81 21.34
C ARG A 863 19.99 7.93 20.62
N LEU A 864 20.99 8.52 21.26
CA LEU A 864 21.81 9.59 20.70
C LEU A 864 23.30 9.26 20.89
N PRO A 865 24.21 9.72 19.99
CA PRO A 865 25.65 9.60 20.20
C PRO A 865 26.09 10.06 21.59
N CYS A 866 26.96 9.29 22.26
CA CYS A 866 27.43 9.58 23.62
C CYS A 866 28.03 10.99 23.78
N GLU A 867 28.66 11.52 22.74
CA GLU A 867 29.23 12.86 22.75
C GLU A 867 28.19 13.99 22.89
N TYR A 868 26.93 13.73 22.48
CA TYR A 868 25.84 14.69 22.62
C TYR A 868 25.36 14.79 24.07
N ARG A 869 25.68 13.80 24.93
CA ARG A 869 25.29 13.77 26.34
C ARG A 869 25.77 15.01 27.09
N LYS A 870 26.96 15.53 26.77
CA LYS A 870 27.49 16.73 27.41
C LYS A 870 26.72 17.96 26.97
N GLY A 871 25.83 18.45 27.84
CA GLY A 871 24.96 19.58 27.54
C GLY A 871 23.58 19.18 27.02
N LEU A 872 23.21 17.89 27.09
CA LEU A 872 21.89 17.42 26.73
C LEU A 872 20.84 17.94 27.73
N LEU A 873 19.81 18.59 27.20
CA LEU A 873 18.69 19.14 27.96
C LEU A 873 17.38 18.48 27.51
N ILE A 874 16.52 18.10 28.43
CA ILE A 874 15.13 17.70 28.19
C ILE A 874 14.23 18.73 28.88
N ASP A 875 13.40 19.43 28.10
CA ASP A 875 12.55 20.52 28.57
C ASP A 875 13.32 21.58 29.39
N GLY A 876 14.56 21.86 28.96
CA GLY A 876 15.46 22.83 29.60
C GLY A 876 16.19 22.33 30.85
N ARG A 877 16.07 21.04 31.20
CA ARG A 877 16.76 20.44 32.36
C ARG A 877 17.84 19.47 31.91
N PHE A 878 18.99 19.47 32.57
CA PHE A 878 20.04 18.48 32.30
C PHE A 878 19.54 17.07 32.60
N LEU A 879 19.90 16.12 31.74
CA LEU A 879 19.73 14.70 32.00
C LEU A 879 20.68 14.29 33.15
N ASP A 880 20.14 13.71 34.23
CA ASP A 880 20.94 13.26 35.37
C ASP A 880 21.93 12.17 34.90
N GLU A 881 23.17 12.21 35.38
CA GLU A 881 24.23 11.27 35.02
C GLU A 881 23.80 9.82 35.27
N LYS A 882 22.98 9.56 36.31
CA LYS A 882 22.47 8.22 36.63
C LYS A 882 21.29 7.77 35.76
N GLU A 883 20.46 8.69 35.27
CA GLU A 883 19.27 8.37 34.47
C GLU A 883 19.61 8.00 33.02
N GLY A 884 20.65 8.64 32.44
CA GLY A 884 21.13 8.37 31.08
C GLY A 884 22.10 7.18 30.93
N GLU A 885 22.56 6.60 32.05
CA GLU A 885 23.45 5.41 32.10
C GLU A 885 22.71 4.13 32.49
N ALA A 886 21.52 4.23 33.08
CA ALA A 886 20.82 3.10 33.71
C ALA A 886 20.40 1.97 32.75
N LEU A 887 20.48 2.17 31.42
CA LEU A 887 20.10 1.15 30.43
C LEU A 887 21.30 0.53 29.67
N GLY A 888 22.53 1.02 29.88
CA GLY A 888 23.72 0.49 29.22
C GLY A 888 23.81 0.85 27.73
N SER A 889 24.99 1.22 27.26
CA SER A 889 25.26 1.43 25.84
C SER A 889 25.62 0.11 25.15
N SER A 890 25.23 -0.07 23.89
CA SER A 890 26.03 -0.89 22.98
C SER A 890 27.42 -0.26 22.85
N GLU A 891 28.41 -0.86 23.53
CA GLU A 891 29.85 -0.58 23.38
C GLU A 891 30.35 0.86 23.65
N GLY A 892 29.60 1.70 24.37
CA GLY A 892 29.99 3.07 24.71
C GLY A 892 29.69 4.10 23.62
N ARG A 893 29.04 3.70 22.52
CA ARG A 893 28.75 4.58 21.36
C ARG A 893 27.54 5.50 21.56
N PHE A 894 26.51 5.02 22.26
CA PHE A 894 25.24 5.72 22.41
C PHE A 894 24.88 5.97 23.88
N CYS A 895 24.31 7.15 24.14
CA CYS A 895 23.57 7.47 25.35
C CYS A 895 22.10 7.16 25.10
N GLU A 896 21.51 6.34 25.98
CA GLU A 896 20.14 5.86 25.86
C GLU A 896 19.30 6.25 27.09
N PHE A 897 18.07 6.68 26.86
CA PHE A 897 17.11 6.97 27.93
C PHE A 897 15.67 6.75 27.44
N GLU A 898 14.74 6.50 28.37
CA GLU A 898 13.32 6.33 28.03
C GLU A 898 12.54 7.64 28.13
N LEU A 899 11.59 7.83 27.22
CA LEU A 899 10.54 8.84 27.31
C LEU A 899 9.18 8.16 27.41
N GLU A 900 8.35 8.64 28.32
CA GLU A 900 6.93 8.27 28.35
C GLU A 900 6.12 9.11 27.33
N ALA A 901 4.83 8.81 27.16
CA ALA A 901 3.92 9.62 26.36
C ALA A 901 3.99 11.12 26.69
N GLY A 902 3.90 11.99 25.68
CA GLY A 902 3.93 13.45 25.85
C GLY A 902 4.71 14.18 24.77
N SER A 903 4.84 15.49 24.93
CA SER A 903 5.65 16.37 24.08
C SER A 903 6.90 16.82 24.84
N TYR A 904 8.03 16.80 24.15
CA TYR A 904 9.36 17.06 24.70
C TYR A 904 10.17 17.97 23.77
N LEU A 905 10.96 18.86 24.34
CA LEU A 905 12.03 19.55 23.64
C LEU A 905 13.38 19.07 24.15
N ILE A 906 14.11 18.34 23.30
CA ILE A 906 15.45 17.85 23.56
C ILE A 906 16.44 18.79 22.88
N THR A 907 17.44 19.26 23.61
CA THR A 907 18.50 20.13 23.07
C THR A 907 19.86 19.51 23.31
N PHE A 908 20.71 19.44 22.29
CA PHE A 908 22.07 18.89 22.39
C PHE A 908 23.02 19.54 21.39
N SER A 909 24.32 19.38 21.62
CA SER A 909 25.35 19.97 20.74
C SER A 909 25.90 18.96 19.73
N VAL A 910 25.87 19.31 18.44
CA VAL A 910 26.39 18.51 17.32
C VAL A 910 27.68 19.16 16.80
N LYS A 911 28.85 18.76 17.32
CA LYS A 911 30.14 19.40 16.98
C LYS A 911 30.81 18.83 15.73
N ALA A 912 30.59 17.55 15.45
CA ALA A 912 30.99 16.90 14.20
C ALA A 912 29.87 15.97 13.74
N LEU A 913 29.89 15.53 12.48
CA LEU A 913 29.07 14.41 12.04
C LEU A 913 29.60 13.16 12.75
N VAL A 914 29.01 12.80 13.88
CA VAL A 914 29.49 11.66 14.67
C VAL A 914 28.54 10.51 14.54
N TRP A 915 28.68 9.92 13.37
CA TRP A 915 28.55 8.49 13.18
C TRP A 915 29.95 8.15 12.67
N LYS A 916 30.82 7.61 13.54
CA LYS A 916 32.17 7.18 13.16
C LYS A 916 32.25 5.67 13.31
N GLU A 917 33.05 5.07 12.43
CA GLU A 917 33.42 3.66 12.48
C GLU A 917 33.82 3.23 13.90
N PRO A 918 33.67 1.95 14.26
CA PRO A 918 34.39 1.42 15.40
C PRO A 918 35.86 1.76 15.17
N SER A 919 36.50 2.46 16.10
CA SER A 919 37.95 2.42 16.15
C SER A 919 38.30 0.94 16.22
N SER A 920 39.08 0.44 15.26
CA SER A 920 39.73 -0.86 15.39
C SER A 920 40.52 -0.82 16.68
N SER A 921 39.96 -1.38 17.76
CA SER A 921 40.66 -1.52 19.03
C SER A 921 41.68 -2.65 18.85
N SER A 922 42.78 -2.33 18.16
CA SER A 922 44.04 -3.08 18.24
C SER A 922 44.92 -2.58 19.38
N GLU A 923 44.37 -1.81 20.33
CA GLU A 923 45.09 -1.36 21.53
C GLU A 923 44.38 -1.82 22.81
N LEU A 924 44.12 -3.12 22.94
CA LEU A 924 43.87 -3.79 24.22
C LEU A 924 44.40 -5.23 24.17
N VAL A 925 45.67 -5.40 23.75
CA VAL A 925 46.45 -6.61 24.02
C VAL A 925 47.90 -6.20 24.24
N ASP A 926 48.22 -5.79 25.47
CA ASP A 926 49.54 -5.96 26.08
C ASP A 926 49.49 -5.43 27.52
N HIS A 927 49.01 -6.29 28.42
CA HIS A 927 49.42 -6.37 29.84
C HIS A 927 48.55 -7.40 30.56
N GLU A 928 48.79 -8.69 30.31
CA GLU A 928 48.57 -9.77 31.30
C GLU A 928 49.11 -11.13 30.81
N ALA A 929 50.33 -11.14 30.27
CA ALA A 929 51.10 -12.37 30.07
C ALA A 929 52.28 -12.41 31.06
N ASP A 930 51.98 -12.36 32.36
CA ASP A 930 52.92 -12.70 33.43
C ASP A 930 52.18 -12.84 34.76
N LYS A 931 51.45 -13.97 34.92
CA LYS A 931 51.09 -14.59 36.20
C LYS A 931 50.15 -15.77 35.92
N LEU A 932 50.72 -16.98 35.85
CA LEU A 932 50.19 -18.21 36.44
C LEU A 932 51.12 -19.38 36.07
N SER A 933 52.36 -19.31 36.55
CA SER A 933 53.14 -20.48 36.91
C SER A 933 52.85 -20.78 38.39
N SER A 934 51.79 -21.56 38.65
CA SER A 934 51.60 -22.43 39.85
C SER A 934 50.11 -22.61 40.15
N ILE A 935 49.60 -23.78 39.78
CA ILE A 935 48.59 -24.67 40.42
C ILE A 935 47.72 -25.31 39.35
#